data_AF-A0AAD9KCX4-F1
#
_entry.id   AF-A0AAD9KCX4-F1
#
_cell.length_a   1.000
_cell.length_b   1.000
_cell.length_c   1.000
_cell.angle_alpha   90.00
_cell.angle_beta   90.00
_cell.angle_gamma   90.00
#
_symmetry.space_group_name_H-M   'P 1'
#
loop_
_entity.id
_entity.type
_entity.pdbx_description
1 polymer ?
#
loop_
_entity_poly.entity_id
_entity_poly.type
_entity_poly.pdbx_seq_one_letter_code
_entity_poly.pdbx_strand_id
1 'polypeptide(L)'
;MLSLRSVTKLLSLQRNGSFIDRISLSRLSISAKQSPMFHAYPSPALVDDKTRYSIEGLKANQSVTIVAVLKEGKLTYISHAHYTADDKGSVDMSKLPSVGGSYTGLEPVGLLWSMTAERGSQVGVRLMKKDPKSPFNIMFSVIDGVHHVTAEMDIDKEKLLCTKTHQRYYMADGVKRILVKRGRLRGALFLPPGEGPFPGVIDLFGTAGGLTEYRSALLASRGFASFAQAYFGYDDLKRTIAVSKGTELISYMAIYSPMVKAVVCIGSCHYFSLGVHRKGGKVQPTVWPKTDKIVFGPDGVVFRDAMWYDDIPEETLVKVEMAKSADFLFITGEDDQCIYSTHTDLLIDRLRKHGKTNYQLLRYAGAGHLIEPPYTPHTGAAYHKLIGKVALFGGNMRDHAFAQEDSWKEILTFFRRKLDSNNCGMFRSVTKLLSLQRNWSFIDRFSMSAKISPVFHAYPSPALVDDKTRYSIEGLKANQSVTIVAVLKEGNLTYISHAHYTADDKGSVDMSKLPSVGGSYTGLEPVGLLWSMTAERGAQVGVRLMKKDPRSPFNIMFSVIDGVHHLTAEMDIDKEKLLCTKTHQRYYMADGVKRILVKRGRLRGALFLPPGEGPFPGVIDLFGTAGGLIEYRSALLASRGFASFAQAYFDYDDLEKAPVKAVVCIGSCHYFSLGVHRKGGKVQPTVWPMVDKIDFGPDGVVYRDAVWYSDLPDETLVKVEMAKGAEFLFITGEDDQCIYSTHTDLLIDRLRKHGKTNYQLLRYAGAGHLIEPPYTPHTGTAYHKVIGIIMLFGGNMRDHAFAQEDSWKQILAFFRRKLESQNTSTVYSSHI
;
A
#
# COMPACT_ATOMS: atom_id res chain seq x y z
N MET A 1 58.24 6.90 -43.35
CA MET A 1 59.23 7.81 -42.73
C MET A 1 58.74 8.08 -41.31
N LEU A 2 59.04 7.21 -40.34
CA LEU A 2 60.18 7.26 -39.40
C LEU A 2 60.23 8.56 -38.55
N SER A 3 60.41 8.62 -37.23
CA SER A 3 60.21 7.74 -36.06
C SER A 3 60.75 8.49 -34.80
N LEU A 4 60.13 8.26 -33.64
CA LEU A 4 60.77 8.03 -32.32
C LEU A 4 61.78 9.02 -31.65
N ARG A 5 61.43 9.38 -30.40
CA ARG A 5 62.17 9.19 -29.12
C ARG A 5 63.37 10.10 -28.70
N SER A 6 63.18 10.68 -27.50
CA SER A 6 63.99 10.53 -26.27
C SER A 6 65.25 11.38 -25.98
N VAL A 7 65.17 12.09 -24.83
CA VAL A 7 66.04 11.99 -23.63
C VAL A 7 67.43 12.71 -23.58
N THR A 8 67.56 13.51 -22.51
CA THR A 8 68.75 13.99 -21.75
C THR A 8 69.76 14.98 -22.35
N LYS A 9 69.97 16.11 -21.63
CA LYS A 9 71.30 16.46 -21.10
C LYS A 9 71.21 17.38 -19.88
N LEU A 10 71.99 17.04 -18.86
CA LEU A 10 72.12 17.65 -17.54
C LEU A 10 73.60 18.04 -17.37
N LEU A 11 73.85 19.04 -16.51
CA LEU A 11 75.12 19.44 -15.86
C LEU A 11 76.07 20.40 -16.60
N SER A 12 76.24 21.61 -16.04
CA SER A 12 77.51 22.00 -15.37
C SER A 12 77.42 23.40 -14.75
N LEU A 13 77.55 23.50 -13.42
CA LEU A 13 78.60 24.27 -12.70
C LEU A 13 78.17 24.56 -11.27
N GLN A 14 79.03 24.09 -10.35
CA GLN A 14 78.94 24.20 -8.91
C GLN A 14 80.25 24.86 -8.46
N ARG A 15 80.20 25.89 -7.59
CA ARG A 15 80.95 26.01 -6.32
C ARG A 15 81.24 27.45 -5.88
N ASN A 16 80.94 27.66 -4.59
CA ASN A 16 81.58 28.49 -3.54
C ASN A 16 80.46 29.23 -2.78
N GLY A 17 80.32 29.20 -1.46
CA GLY A 17 81.03 28.63 -0.32
C GLY A 17 80.31 29.13 0.94
N SER A 18 80.25 28.28 1.97
CA SER A 18 79.62 28.41 3.30
C SER A 18 79.46 29.79 3.94
N PHE A 19 78.28 30.04 4.53
CA PHE A 19 78.16 30.55 5.90
C PHE A 19 76.87 30.05 6.56
N ILE A 20 77.01 29.62 7.81
CA ILE A 20 75.96 29.05 8.67
C ILE A 20 75.14 30.22 9.22
N ASP A 21 73.83 30.19 9.04
CA ASP A 21 72.90 30.76 10.04
C ASP A 21 71.56 30.02 10.03
N ARG A 22 71.14 29.67 11.26
CA ARG A 22 69.89 28.99 11.58
C ARG A 22 68.71 29.89 11.26
N ILE A 23 67.88 29.53 10.28
CA ILE A 23 66.49 29.97 10.21
C ILE A 23 65.59 28.74 10.16
N SER A 24 64.69 28.69 11.14
CA SER A 24 63.63 27.72 11.36
C SER A 24 62.90 27.34 10.06
N LEU A 25 62.86 26.05 9.74
CA LEU A 25 61.91 25.45 8.81
C LEU A 25 60.50 25.46 9.44
N SER A 26 59.89 26.63 9.52
CA SER A 26 58.44 26.74 9.73
C SER A 26 57.74 26.77 8.37
N ARG A 27 57.15 25.62 8.02
CA ARG A 27 55.95 25.44 7.19
C ARG A 27 55.58 26.63 6.29
N LEU A 28 56.02 26.58 5.05
CA LEU A 28 55.27 27.15 3.93
C LEU A 28 54.63 26.00 3.16
N SER A 29 53.69 25.31 3.81
CA SER A 29 52.63 24.62 3.08
C SER A 29 51.67 25.71 2.60
N ILE A 30 51.87 26.19 1.38
CA ILE A 30 50.82 26.87 0.64
C ILE A 30 49.76 25.79 0.38
N SER A 31 48.85 25.64 1.34
CA SER A 31 47.60 24.93 1.14
C SER A 31 46.80 25.78 0.17
N ALA A 32 46.91 25.49 -1.12
CA ALA A 32 45.90 25.90 -2.07
C ALA A 32 44.58 25.34 -1.52
N LYS A 33 43.68 26.21 -1.04
CA LYS A 33 42.31 25.82 -0.69
C LYS A 33 41.71 25.16 -1.94
N GLN A 34 41.68 23.84 -2.00
CA GLN A 34 40.97 23.13 -3.05
C GLN A 34 39.49 23.49 -2.90
N SER A 35 38.92 24.09 -3.93
CA SER A 35 37.48 24.31 -4.01
C SER A 35 36.78 22.95 -4.02
N PRO A 36 35.62 22.82 -3.36
CA PRO A 36 34.85 21.57 -3.39
C PRO A 36 34.58 21.09 -4.82
N MET A 37 34.75 19.80 -5.08
CA MET A 37 34.52 19.19 -6.38
C MET A 37 33.59 17.99 -6.25
N PHE A 38 32.56 17.94 -7.10
CA PHE A 38 31.64 16.81 -7.19
C PHE A 38 32.07 15.86 -8.32
N HIS A 39 32.29 14.60 -7.96
CA HIS A 39 32.71 13.53 -8.85
C HIS A 39 31.58 12.54 -9.09
N ALA A 40 31.46 12.11 -10.34
CA ALA A 40 30.61 10.99 -10.76
C ALA A 40 31.49 10.03 -11.57
N TYR A 41 31.47 8.74 -11.23
CA TYR A 41 32.23 7.73 -11.97
C TYR A 41 31.42 6.44 -12.17
N PRO A 42 31.26 5.94 -13.40
CA PRO A 42 31.68 6.58 -14.67
C PRO A 42 30.90 7.87 -14.99
N SER A 43 31.46 8.72 -15.86
CA SER A 43 30.79 9.93 -16.38
C SER A 43 31.36 10.31 -17.76
N PRO A 44 30.57 10.28 -18.86
CA PRO A 44 29.17 9.86 -18.90
C PRO A 44 28.98 8.37 -18.58
N ALA A 45 27.73 7.95 -18.34
CA ALA A 45 27.38 6.58 -18.01
C ALA A 45 26.10 6.14 -18.74
N LEU A 46 25.81 4.84 -18.83
CA LEU A 46 24.47 4.39 -19.15
C LEU A 46 23.54 4.58 -17.95
N VAL A 47 22.23 4.65 -18.21
CA VAL A 47 21.22 4.79 -17.15
C VAL A 47 21.16 3.61 -16.20
N ASP A 48 21.62 2.42 -16.58
CA ASP A 48 21.68 1.22 -15.74
C ASP A 48 23.07 0.94 -15.15
N ASP A 49 24.07 1.78 -15.44
CA ASP A 49 25.39 1.64 -14.82
C ASP A 49 25.36 2.06 -13.35
N LYS A 50 26.04 1.29 -12.49
CA LYS A 50 26.32 1.72 -11.11
C LYS A 50 27.29 2.89 -11.15
N THR A 51 26.84 4.05 -10.67
CA THR A 51 27.65 5.27 -10.59
C THR A 51 28.03 5.53 -9.14
N ARG A 52 29.32 5.74 -8.87
CA ARG A 52 29.80 6.26 -7.59
C ARG A 52 29.78 7.78 -7.63
N TYR A 53 29.17 8.39 -6.63
CA TYR A 53 29.15 9.83 -6.43
C TYR A 53 29.96 10.20 -5.19
N SER A 54 30.85 11.18 -5.33
CA SER A 54 31.63 11.68 -4.21
C SER A 54 31.90 13.18 -4.31
N ILE A 55 32.21 13.79 -3.18
CA ILE A 55 32.64 15.19 -3.07
C ILE A 55 33.99 15.19 -2.37
N GLU A 56 34.93 15.96 -2.89
CA GLU A 56 36.24 16.22 -2.28
C GLU A 56 36.45 17.72 -2.09
N GLY A 57 37.34 18.12 -1.19
CA GLY A 57 37.67 19.53 -0.95
C GLY A 57 36.70 20.27 -0.01
N LEU A 58 35.88 19.56 0.77
CA LEU A 58 35.09 20.15 1.85
C LEU A 58 35.98 20.37 3.09
N LYS A 59 35.48 21.10 4.09
CA LYS A 59 36.09 21.12 5.43
C LYS A 59 35.76 19.81 6.15
N ALA A 60 36.64 19.38 7.05
CA ALA A 60 36.40 18.22 7.90
C ALA A 60 35.08 18.38 8.67
N ASN A 61 34.24 17.35 8.69
CA ASN A 61 32.91 17.36 9.34
C ASN A 61 31.95 18.44 8.83
N GLN A 62 32.16 19.00 7.63
CA GLN A 62 31.25 19.98 7.04
C GLN A 62 29.93 19.31 6.64
N SER A 63 28.82 19.86 7.11
CA SER A 63 27.49 19.47 6.64
C SER A 63 27.17 20.12 5.29
N VAL A 64 26.62 19.34 4.36
CA VAL A 64 26.24 19.80 3.03
C VAL A 64 24.88 19.23 2.61
N THR A 65 24.14 20.00 1.81
CA THR A 65 22.97 19.53 1.07
C THR A 65 23.35 19.31 -0.39
N ILE A 66 23.03 18.15 -0.92
CA ILE A 66 23.24 17.82 -2.33
C ILE A 66 21.87 17.77 -3.00
N VAL A 67 21.67 18.59 -4.04
CA VAL A 67 20.43 18.64 -4.81
C VAL A 67 20.68 18.07 -6.19
N ALA A 68 19.85 17.14 -6.65
CA ALA A 68 19.89 16.58 -7.99
C ALA A 68 18.64 17.00 -8.77
N VAL A 69 18.82 17.59 -9.95
CA VAL A 69 17.75 18.07 -10.82
C VAL A 69 17.88 17.44 -12.21
N LEU A 70 16.82 16.77 -12.67
CA LEU A 70 16.67 16.23 -14.01
C LEU A 70 15.58 17.01 -14.75
N LYS A 71 15.90 17.50 -15.96
CA LYS A 71 14.93 18.11 -16.87
C LYS A 71 14.78 17.28 -18.14
N GLU A 72 13.55 16.85 -18.45
CA GLU A 72 13.20 16.14 -19.68
C GLU A 72 11.96 16.79 -20.31
N GLY A 73 12.15 17.54 -21.39
CA GLY A 73 11.08 18.32 -22.00
C GLY A 73 10.54 19.39 -21.04
N LYS A 74 9.25 19.29 -20.68
CA LYS A 74 8.59 20.19 -19.72
C LYS A 74 8.59 19.65 -18.28
N LEU A 75 9.15 18.46 -18.06
CA LEU A 75 9.16 17.81 -16.75
C LEU A 75 10.46 18.11 -16.02
N THR A 76 10.33 18.52 -14.76
CA THR A 76 11.45 18.65 -13.83
C THR A 76 11.28 17.61 -12.73
N TYR A 77 12.33 16.85 -12.47
CA TYR A 77 12.44 15.89 -11.39
C TYR A 77 13.54 16.33 -10.44
N ILE A 78 13.27 16.31 -9.14
CA ILE A 78 14.18 16.81 -8.10
C ILE A 78 14.27 15.82 -6.93
N SER A 79 15.47 15.69 -6.37
CA SER A 79 15.72 15.07 -5.07
C SER A 79 16.82 15.83 -4.35
N HIS A 80 16.92 15.66 -3.03
CA HIS A 80 18.04 16.17 -2.25
C HIS A 80 18.42 15.22 -1.12
N ALA A 81 19.65 15.34 -0.62
CA ALA A 81 20.15 14.56 0.51
C ALA A 81 21.16 15.36 1.33
N HIS A 82 21.21 15.08 2.63
CA HIS A 82 22.13 15.72 3.56
C HIS A 82 23.26 14.79 3.94
N TYR A 83 24.49 15.30 3.92
CA TYR A 83 25.69 14.55 4.29
C TYR A 83 26.58 15.38 5.20
N THR A 84 27.35 14.69 6.04
CA THR A 84 28.46 15.26 6.78
C THR A 84 29.76 14.69 6.21
N ALA A 85 30.67 15.56 5.81
CA ALA A 85 31.98 15.15 5.29
C ALA A 85 32.80 14.43 6.35
N ASP A 86 33.67 13.52 5.94
CA ASP A 86 34.60 12.83 6.85
C ASP A 86 35.68 13.78 7.41
N ASP A 87 36.60 13.23 8.21
CA ASP A 87 37.73 13.95 8.81
C ASP A 87 38.71 14.53 7.77
N LYS A 88 38.63 14.06 6.52
CA LYS A 88 39.41 14.54 5.38
C LYS A 88 38.64 15.51 4.50
N GLY A 89 37.39 15.83 4.82
CA GLY A 89 36.57 16.73 4.02
C GLY A 89 36.04 16.08 2.74
N SER A 90 35.76 14.77 2.78
CA SER A 90 35.16 14.04 1.68
C SER A 90 33.78 13.50 2.03
N VAL A 91 32.87 13.51 1.04
CA VAL A 91 31.63 12.76 1.09
C VAL A 91 31.68 11.69 0.01
N ASP A 92 31.69 10.42 0.40
CA ASP A 92 31.51 9.29 -0.53
C ASP A 92 30.15 8.65 -0.25
N MET A 93 29.19 8.84 -1.16
CA MET A 93 27.81 8.35 -0.94
C MET A 93 27.73 6.82 -0.87
N SER A 94 28.78 6.10 -1.30
CA SER A 94 28.87 4.65 -1.15
C SER A 94 29.33 4.19 0.23
N LYS A 95 29.75 5.11 1.10
CA LYS A 95 30.30 4.82 2.43
C LYS A 95 29.62 5.61 3.55
N LEU A 96 29.15 6.81 3.26
CA LEU A 96 28.50 7.67 4.24
C LEU A 96 26.98 7.66 4.01
N PRO A 97 26.17 7.50 5.08
CA PRO A 97 24.72 7.56 4.96
C PRO A 97 24.24 8.99 4.76
N SER A 98 23.16 9.16 4.00
CA SER A 98 22.37 10.39 4.03
C SER A 98 21.69 10.51 5.39
N VAL A 99 21.75 11.68 6.02
CA VAL A 99 21.13 11.96 7.33
C VAL A 99 19.76 12.62 7.22
N GLY A 100 19.29 12.90 6.00
CA GLY A 100 17.98 13.51 5.75
C GLY A 100 17.80 13.93 4.29
N GLY A 101 16.59 14.34 3.94
CA GLY A 101 16.21 14.77 2.59
C GLY A 101 15.22 13.81 1.93
N SER A 102 15.31 13.65 0.61
CA SER A 102 14.49 12.72 -0.18
C SER A 102 14.70 11.24 0.17
N TYR A 103 15.79 10.91 0.86
CA TYR A 103 16.08 9.59 1.42
C TYR A 103 17.09 9.69 2.57
N THR A 104 17.14 8.66 3.41
CA THR A 104 18.09 8.49 4.51
C THR A 104 18.83 7.16 4.39
N GLY A 105 19.96 7.03 5.09
CA GLY A 105 20.76 5.81 5.12
C GLY A 105 21.78 5.70 3.98
N LEU A 106 22.45 4.55 3.92
CA LEU A 106 23.53 4.27 2.98
C LEU A 106 22.98 3.88 1.60
N GLU A 107 22.68 4.89 0.79
CA GLU A 107 22.03 4.75 -0.52
C GLU A 107 22.90 5.42 -1.61
N PRO A 108 23.84 4.70 -2.25
CA PRO A 108 24.88 5.29 -3.11
C PRO A 108 24.34 6.04 -4.34
N VAL A 109 23.13 5.70 -4.77
CA VAL A 109 22.42 6.25 -5.92
C VAL A 109 21.05 6.80 -5.53
N GLY A 110 20.86 7.11 -4.23
CA GLY A 110 19.62 7.64 -3.66
C GLY A 110 19.10 8.86 -4.40
N LEU A 111 19.97 9.80 -4.75
CA LEU A 111 19.64 11.02 -5.50
C LEU A 111 19.07 10.76 -6.91
N LEU A 112 19.11 9.54 -7.42
CA LEU A 112 18.57 9.21 -8.74
C LEU A 112 17.19 8.58 -8.63
N TRP A 113 17.06 7.54 -7.82
CA TRP A 113 15.80 6.82 -7.70
C TRP A 113 14.78 7.58 -6.85
N SER A 114 15.23 8.46 -5.94
CA SER A 114 14.36 9.24 -5.06
C SER A 114 13.80 10.53 -5.66
N MET A 115 14.09 10.79 -6.94
CA MET A 115 13.59 11.99 -7.60
C MET A 115 12.06 11.97 -7.67
N THR A 116 11.46 13.12 -7.40
CA THR A 116 10.01 13.34 -7.53
C THR A 116 9.76 14.47 -8.53
N ALA A 117 8.61 14.43 -9.20
CA ALA A 117 8.22 15.53 -10.07
C ALA A 117 8.01 16.81 -9.23
N GLU A 118 8.49 17.94 -9.74
CA GLU A 118 8.40 19.24 -9.07
C GLU A 118 6.95 19.63 -8.71
N ARG A 119 6.72 20.21 -7.51
CA ARG A 119 5.40 20.69 -7.07
C ARG A 119 4.83 21.68 -8.10
N GLY A 120 3.59 21.46 -8.52
CA GLY A 120 2.94 22.23 -9.59
C GLY A 120 3.06 21.61 -10.99
N SER A 121 3.84 20.54 -11.15
CA SER A 121 3.78 19.67 -12.34
C SER A 121 2.38 19.06 -12.48
N GLN A 122 1.94 18.83 -13.72
CA GLN A 122 0.64 18.19 -13.99
C GLN A 122 0.50 16.89 -13.18
N VAL A 123 -0.64 16.71 -12.50
CA VAL A 123 -0.93 15.50 -11.72
C VAL A 123 -0.80 14.26 -12.62
N GLY A 124 -0.03 13.27 -12.17
CA GLY A 124 0.13 11.98 -12.86
C GLY A 124 1.15 11.98 -14.00
N VAL A 125 2.26 12.70 -13.89
CA VAL A 125 3.36 12.61 -14.86
C VAL A 125 4.25 11.40 -14.64
N ARG A 126 4.53 10.67 -15.73
CA ARG A 126 5.49 9.54 -15.78
C ARG A 126 6.72 9.96 -16.56
N LEU A 127 7.90 9.73 -16.01
CA LEU A 127 9.15 9.94 -16.74
C LEU A 127 9.26 8.89 -17.85
N MET A 128 9.32 9.35 -19.09
CA MET A 128 9.49 8.48 -20.27
C MET A 128 10.56 9.11 -21.16
N LYS A 129 11.62 8.37 -21.46
CA LYS A 129 12.63 8.82 -22.42
C LYS A 129 12.08 8.71 -23.83
N LYS A 130 11.92 9.85 -24.51
CA LYS A 130 11.36 9.88 -25.88
C LYS A 130 12.42 9.59 -26.94
N ASP A 131 13.58 10.22 -26.83
CA ASP A 131 14.70 10.01 -27.74
C ASP A 131 15.85 9.31 -27.01
N PRO A 132 16.07 8.00 -27.24
CA PRO A 132 17.13 7.26 -26.56
C PRO A 132 18.55 7.70 -26.94
N LYS A 133 18.72 8.49 -28.02
CA LYS A 133 20.03 9.04 -28.41
C LYS A 133 20.48 10.19 -27.51
N SER A 134 19.53 10.91 -26.92
CA SER A 134 19.82 12.02 -26.01
C SER A 134 20.04 11.49 -24.58
N PRO A 135 20.97 12.06 -23.80
CA PRO A 135 21.12 11.68 -22.39
C PRO A 135 20.01 12.28 -21.53
N PHE A 136 19.83 11.72 -20.33
CA PHE A 136 19.33 12.49 -19.20
C PHE A 136 20.47 13.35 -18.64
N ASN A 137 20.26 14.66 -18.59
CA ASN A 137 21.19 15.60 -17.98
C ASN A 137 20.75 15.84 -16.53
N ILE A 138 21.53 15.34 -15.58
CA ILE A 138 21.26 15.47 -14.15
C ILE A 138 22.25 16.47 -13.56
N MET A 139 21.74 17.61 -13.10
CA MET A 139 22.55 18.63 -12.46
C MET A 139 22.58 18.38 -10.95
N PHE A 140 23.77 18.15 -10.41
CA PHE A 140 24.04 18.09 -9.00
C PHE A 140 24.55 19.44 -8.51
N SER A 141 24.00 19.95 -7.42
CA SER A 141 24.44 21.17 -6.74
C SER A 141 24.76 20.84 -5.30
N VAL A 142 25.95 21.23 -4.82
CA VAL A 142 26.38 21.06 -3.43
C VAL A 142 26.27 22.39 -2.72
N ILE A 143 25.48 22.45 -1.65
CA ILE A 143 25.17 23.66 -0.89
C ILE A 143 25.75 23.50 0.52
N ASP A 144 26.40 24.56 1.02
CA ASP A 144 26.98 24.58 2.38
C ASP A 144 25.89 24.59 3.45
N GLY A 145 25.92 23.62 4.37
CA GLY A 145 24.94 23.45 5.45
C GLY A 145 23.78 22.51 5.13
N VAL A 146 22.90 22.32 6.11
CA VAL A 146 21.66 21.52 5.96
C VAL A 146 20.51 22.47 5.64
N HIS A 147 19.85 22.24 4.50
CA HIS A 147 18.80 23.12 3.97
C HIS A 147 17.58 22.33 3.58
N HIS A 148 16.39 22.82 3.94
CA HIS A 148 15.14 22.31 3.39
C HIS A 148 15.00 22.76 1.93
N VAL A 149 15.03 21.80 1.01
CA VAL A 149 14.90 22.09 -0.43
C VAL A 149 13.44 22.00 -0.84
N THR A 150 12.86 23.13 -1.25
CA THR A 150 11.51 23.21 -1.84
C THR A 150 11.61 23.54 -3.33
N ALA A 151 10.51 23.36 -4.08
CA ALA A 151 10.43 23.70 -5.50
C ALA A 151 10.66 25.19 -5.81
N GLU A 152 10.56 26.05 -4.79
CA GLU A 152 10.72 27.51 -4.89
C GLU A 152 12.09 27.98 -4.38
N MET A 153 12.96 27.06 -3.95
CA MET A 153 14.27 27.42 -3.44
C MET A 153 15.16 27.90 -4.58
N ASP A 154 15.37 29.22 -4.67
CA ASP A 154 16.49 29.77 -5.43
C ASP A 154 17.77 29.30 -4.74
N ILE A 155 18.61 28.55 -5.46
CA ILE A 155 19.89 28.08 -4.92
C ILE A 155 20.75 29.31 -4.75
N ASP A 156 20.78 29.83 -3.52
CA ASP A 156 21.57 31.00 -3.14
C ASP A 156 23.02 30.82 -3.63
N LYS A 157 23.41 31.68 -4.58
CA LYS A 157 24.75 31.64 -5.20
C LYS A 157 25.85 31.80 -4.15
N GLU A 158 25.56 32.43 -3.00
CA GLU A 158 26.54 32.64 -1.94
C GLU A 158 26.84 31.37 -1.11
N LYS A 159 25.94 30.38 -1.12
CA LYS A 159 26.09 29.11 -0.38
C LYS A 159 26.41 27.91 -1.29
N LEU A 160 26.40 28.11 -2.60
CA LEU A 160 26.74 27.08 -3.58
C LEU A 160 28.24 26.80 -3.55
N LEU A 161 28.59 25.57 -3.17
CA LEU A 161 29.98 25.11 -3.09
C LEU A 161 30.51 24.66 -4.46
N CYS A 162 29.75 23.82 -5.16
CA CYS A 162 30.06 23.38 -6.52
C CYS A 162 28.85 22.79 -7.23
N THR A 163 28.97 22.61 -8.55
CA THR A 163 27.96 21.91 -9.37
C THR A 163 28.62 20.87 -10.27
N LYS A 164 27.85 19.86 -10.66
CA LYS A 164 28.26 18.87 -11.66
C LYS A 164 27.05 18.41 -12.47
N THR A 165 27.12 18.50 -13.79
CA THR A 165 26.18 17.80 -14.67
C THR A 165 26.70 16.39 -14.97
N HIS A 166 25.88 15.37 -14.70
CA HIS A 166 26.11 14.00 -15.11
C HIS A 166 25.15 13.62 -16.24
N GLN A 167 25.71 13.19 -17.36
CA GLN A 167 24.95 12.70 -18.51
C GLN A 167 24.77 11.19 -18.44
N ARG A 168 23.51 10.73 -18.44
CA ARG A 168 23.16 9.31 -18.42
C ARG A 168 22.43 8.90 -19.70
N TYR A 169 22.97 7.95 -20.45
CA TYR A 169 22.48 7.55 -21.77
C TYR A 169 21.65 6.26 -21.71
N TYR A 170 20.61 6.16 -22.54
CA TYR A 170 19.93 4.88 -22.80
C TYR A 170 20.57 4.08 -23.93
N MET A 171 21.34 4.75 -24.79
CA MET A 171 21.96 4.19 -25.98
C MET A 171 23.46 4.41 -25.89
N ALA A 172 24.22 3.33 -25.78
CA ALA A 172 25.68 3.36 -25.81
C ALA A 172 26.18 3.84 -27.16
N ASP A 173 27.40 4.38 -27.15
CA ASP A 173 28.08 4.74 -28.39
C ASP A 173 28.25 3.51 -29.30
N GLY A 174 28.13 3.73 -30.61
CA GLY A 174 28.19 2.69 -31.63
C GLY A 174 26.94 1.80 -31.78
N VAL A 175 25.95 1.88 -30.90
CA VAL A 175 24.64 1.21 -31.13
C VAL A 175 23.97 1.84 -32.35
N LYS A 176 23.43 1.02 -33.27
CA LYS A 176 22.72 1.50 -34.47
C LYS A 176 21.22 1.41 -34.27
N ARG A 177 20.50 2.53 -34.45
CA ARG A 177 19.03 2.57 -34.48
C ARG A 177 18.52 2.58 -35.91
N ILE A 178 17.72 1.59 -36.28
CA ILE A 178 17.12 1.41 -37.60
C ILE A 178 15.60 1.42 -37.46
N LEU A 179 14.94 2.41 -38.07
CA LEU A 179 13.49 2.45 -38.08
C LEU A 179 12.97 1.37 -39.04
N VAL A 180 12.00 0.56 -38.58
CA VAL A 180 11.44 -0.55 -39.35
C VAL A 180 10.01 -0.21 -39.76
N LYS A 181 9.81 -0.11 -41.07
CA LYS A 181 8.50 0.01 -41.72
C LYS A 181 8.40 -1.03 -42.84
N ARG A 182 8.06 -2.28 -42.49
CA ARG A 182 8.02 -3.41 -43.45
C ARG A 182 6.69 -4.16 -43.36
N GLY A 183 5.92 -4.17 -44.44
CA GLY A 183 4.57 -4.76 -44.44
C GLY A 183 3.71 -4.13 -43.34
N ARG A 184 3.19 -4.95 -42.43
CA ARG A 184 2.40 -4.50 -41.25
C ARG A 184 3.24 -4.23 -39.99
N LEU A 185 4.56 -4.45 -40.03
CA LEU A 185 5.44 -4.26 -38.87
C LEU A 185 5.89 -2.80 -38.78
N ARG A 186 5.74 -2.21 -37.59
CA ARG A 186 6.26 -0.90 -37.22
C ARG A 186 7.08 -1.02 -35.95
N GLY A 187 8.23 -0.35 -35.90
CA GLY A 187 9.09 -0.35 -34.72
C GLY A 187 10.47 0.20 -35.02
N ALA A 188 11.39 0.04 -34.07
CA ALA A 188 12.79 0.38 -34.22
C ALA A 188 13.68 -0.79 -33.80
N LEU A 189 14.60 -1.19 -34.67
CA LEU A 189 15.62 -2.18 -34.41
C LEU A 189 16.89 -1.48 -33.91
N PHE A 190 17.42 -1.94 -32.78
CA PHE A 190 18.66 -1.49 -32.19
C PHE A 190 19.70 -2.61 -32.30
N LEU A 191 20.85 -2.32 -32.91
CA LEU A 191 21.93 -3.26 -33.08
C LEU A 191 23.14 -2.83 -32.26
N PRO A 192 23.77 -3.73 -31.48
CA PRO A 192 25.06 -3.47 -30.86
C PRO A 192 26.13 -3.11 -31.90
N PRO A 193 27.22 -2.43 -31.50
CA PRO A 193 28.38 -2.25 -32.37
C PRO A 193 29.02 -3.59 -32.75
N GLY A 194 29.58 -3.68 -33.96
CA GLY A 194 30.22 -4.87 -34.51
C GLY A 194 29.49 -5.50 -35.70
N GLU A 195 30.06 -6.57 -36.25
CA GLU A 195 29.54 -7.28 -37.43
C GLU A 195 28.37 -8.24 -37.10
N GLY A 196 28.21 -8.62 -35.83
CA GLY A 196 27.25 -9.63 -35.41
C GLY A 196 27.66 -11.07 -35.84
N PRO A 197 26.74 -12.05 -35.82
CA PRO A 197 25.34 -11.92 -35.41
C PRO A 197 25.20 -11.65 -33.91
N PHE A 198 24.07 -11.06 -33.50
CA PHE A 198 23.75 -10.79 -32.11
C PHE A 198 22.51 -11.58 -31.68
N PRO A 199 22.40 -11.97 -30.39
CA PRO A 199 21.18 -12.56 -29.88
C PRO A 199 20.01 -11.58 -29.99
N GLY A 200 18.90 -12.02 -30.60
CA GLY A 200 17.75 -11.17 -30.92
C GLY A 200 16.69 -11.13 -29.81
N VAL A 201 16.18 -9.94 -29.49
CA VAL A 201 15.11 -9.71 -28.52
C VAL A 201 14.00 -8.87 -29.15
N ILE A 202 12.74 -9.23 -28.89
CA ILE A 202 11.58 -8.40 -29.23
C ILE A 202 11.08 -7.78 -27.94
N ASP A 203 10.96 -6.45 -27.93
CA ASP A 203 10.57 -5.65 -26.77
C ASP A 203 9.18 -5.06 -27.00
N LEU A 204 8.27 -5.35 -26.07
CA LEU A 204 6.87 -4.93 -26.10
C LEU A 204 6.53 -4.19 -24.81
N PHE A 205 6.09 -2.94 -24.95
CA PHE A 205 5.50 -2.19 -23.85
C PHE A 205 4.00 -2.46 -23.70
N GLY A 206 3.45 -2.06 -22.56
CA GLY A 206 2.01 -1.99 -22.34
C GLY A 206 1.34 -0.89 -23.15
N THR A 207 0.36 -0.22 -22.58
CA THR A 207 -0.74 0.31 -23.39
C THR A 207 -0.87 1.81 -23.47
N ALA A 208 0.26 2.48 -23.29
CA ALA A 208 0.40 3.87 -23.72
C ALA A 208 0.22 4.04 -25.24
N GLY A 209 0.39 2.97 -26.03
CA GLY A 209 0.46 3.03 -27.49
C GLY A 209 1.73 3.73 -27.95
N GLY A 210 1.90 3.89 -29.26
CA GLY A 210 3.09 4.54 -29.81
C GLY A 210 4.29 3.59 -29.94
N LEU A 211 5.49 4.16 -30.01
CA LEU A 211 6.76 3.45 -30.10
C LEU A 211 7.66 3.89 -28.93
N THR A 212 7.85 2.99 -27.97
CA THR A 212 8.71 3.21 -26.80
C THR A 212 10.02 2.45 -27.01
N GLU A 213 11.15 3.15 -26.98
CA GLU A 213 12.41 2.61 -27.51
C GLU A 213 13.52 2.45 -26.46
N TYR A 214 13.41 3.14 -25.32
CA TYR A 214 14.53 3.32 -24.41
C TYR A 214 15.05 2.00 -23.81
N ARG A 215 14.16 1.04 -23.53
CA ARG A 215 14.56 -0.28 -23.02
C ARG A 215 15.27 -1.12 -24.09
N SER A 216 14.83 -1.06 -25.34
CA SER A 216 15.50 -1.71 -26.46
C SER A 216 16.86 -1.11 -26.78
N ALA A 217 17.00 0.22 -26.72
CA ALA A 217 18.28 0.88 -26.86
C ALA A 217 19.27 0.42 -25.77
N LEU A 218 18.77 0.26 -24.54
CA LEU A 218 19.57 -0.20 -23.42
C LEU A 218 19.96 -1.68 -23.55
N LEU A 219 19.05 -2.56 -23.98
CA LEU A 219 19.35 -3.96 -24.30
C LEU A 219 20.43 -4.07 -25.39
N ALA A 220 20.37 -3.24 -26.44
CA ALA A 220 21.40 -3.23 -27.48
C ALA A 220 22.74 -2.72 -26.98
N SER A 221 22.73 -1.80 -26.03
CA SER A 221 23.93 -1.37 -25.30
C SER A 221 24.55 -2.50 -24.45
N ARG A 222 23.80 -3.58 -24.19
CA ARG A 222 24.24 -4.77 -23.45
C ARG A 222 24.49 -6.00 -24.34
N GLY A 223 24.53 -5.82 -25.67
CA GLY A 223 24.92 -6.84 -26.64
C GLY A 223 23.77 -7.57 -27.36
N PHE A 224 22.53 -7.13 -27.21
CA PHE A 224 21.36 -7.77 -27.85
C PHE A 224 20.86 -6.99 -29.08
N ALA A 225 20.56 -7.67 -30.18
CA ALA A 225 19.78 -7.04 -31.25
C ALA A 225 18.32 -6.89 -30.78
N SER A 226 17.91 -5.69 -30.37
CA SER A 226 16.59 -5.47 -29.76
C SER A 226 15.63 -4.73 -30.68
N PHE A 227 14.46 -5.31 -30.92
CA PHE A 227 13.39 -4.71 -31.71
C PHE A 227 12.28 -4.17 -30.81
N ALA A 228 12.22 -2.84 -30.66
CA ALA A 228 11.11 -2.15 -30.04
C ALA A 228 9.92 -2.19 -31.00
N GLN A 229 8.92 -3.02 -30.69
CA GLN A 229 7.79 -3.24 -31.60
C GLN A 229 6.57 -2.41 -31.18
N ALA A 230 6.08 -1.59 -32.10
CA ALA A 230 4.78 -0.94 -31.97
C ALA A 230 3.67 -1.86 -32.51
N TYR A 231 2.52 -1.85 -31.84
CA TYR A 231 1.37 -2.69 -32.24
C TYR A 231 0.03 -1.94 -32.28
N PHE A 232 -0.04 -0.69 -31.77
CA PHE A 232 -1.16 0.23 -31.97
C PHE A 232 -0.76 1.69 -31.71
N GLY A 233 -1.54 2.64 -32.22
CA GLY A 233 -1.35 4.07 -31.91
C GLY A 233 -0.03 4.68 -32.38
N TYR A 234 0.59 4.10 -33.41
CA TYR A 234 1.86 4.54 -34.00
C TYR A 234 1.82 4.45 -35.53
N ASP A 235 2.29 5.49 -36.22
CA ASP A 235 2.31 5.56 -37.69
C ASP A 235 0.91 5.26 -38.28
N ASP A 236 0.80 4.25 -39.16
CA ASP A 236 -0.43 3.78 -39.79
C ASP A 236 -1.13 2.64 -39.03
N LEU A 237 -0.65 2.29 -37.83
CA LEU A 237 -1.32 1.32 -36.98
C LEU A 237 -2.58 1.93 -36.37
N LYS A 238 -3.65 1.13 -36.30
CA LYS A 238 -4.93 1.55 -35.74
C LYS A 238 -4.77 2.10 -34.33
N ARG A 239 -5.51 3.16 -34.02
CA ARG A 239 -5.74 3.61 -32.65
C ARG A 239 -6.81 2.69 -32.05
N THR A 240 -6.46 1.88 -31.05
CA THR A 240 -7.38 0.97 -30.37
C THR A 240 -7.12 1.00 -28.86
N ILE A 241 -8.03 0.42 -28.08
CA ILE A 241 -7.93 0.37 -26.61
C ILE A 241 -7.07 -0.83 -26.23
N ALA A 242 -6.07 -0.63 -25.39
CA ALA A 242 -5.31 -1.72 -24.78
C ALA A 242 -5.03 -1.39 -23.30
N VAL A 243 -5.06 -2.40 -22.43
CA VAL A 243 -4.55 -2.55 -21.04
C VAL A 243 -3.21 -3.32 -20.90
N SER A 244 -2.11 -2.81 -20.35
CA SER A 244 -0.81 -3.49 -20.11
C SER A 244 -0.59 -4.88 -20.77
N LYS A 245 -0.42 -4.90 -22.11
CA LYS A 245 -0.67 -6.09 -22.95
C LYS A 245 0.56 -6.90 -23.37
N GLY A 246 1.77 -6.39 -23.08
CA GLY A 246 3.01 -6.96 -23.60
C GLY A 246 3.24 -8.42 -23.19
N THR A 247 2.95 -8.76 -21.93
CA THR A 247 3.11 -10.11 -21.37
C THR A 247 2.17 -11.12 -22.01
N GLU A 248 0.92 -10.73 -22.29
CA GLU A 248 -0.04 -11.58 -22.98
C GLU A 248 0.39 -11.86 -24.44
N LEU A 249 0.85 -10.83 -25.17
CA LEU A 249 1.26 -10.97 -26.57
C LEU A 249 2.52 -11.83 -26.73
N ILE A 250 3.54 -11.61 -25.90
CA ILE A 250 4.78 -12.38 -25.98
C ILE A 250 4.56 -13.84 -25.56
N SER A 251 3.68 -14.09 -24.57
CA SER A 251 3.26 -15.44 -24.21
C SER A 251 2.54 -16.12 -25.38
N TYR A 252 1.66 -15.39 -26.09
CA TYR A 252 1.03 -15.88 -27.31
C TYR A 252 2.06 -16.27 -28.38
N MET A 253 3.07 -15.42 -28.60
CA MET A 253 4.15 -15.71 -29.55
C MET A 253 4.94 -16.96 -29.16
N ALA A 254 5.24 -17.13 -27.86
CA ALA A 254 5.96 -18.29 -27.34
C ALA A 254 5.17 -19.60 -27.47
N ILE A 255 3.86 -19.55 -27.26
CA ILE A 255 2.96 -20.70 -27.40
C ILE A 255 2.93 -21.21 -28.84
N TYR A 256 2.91 -20.30 -29.82
CA TYR A 256 2.67 -20.65 -31.22
C TYR A 256 3.90 -20.62 -32.12
N SER A 257 5.04 -20.12 -31.66
CA SER A 257 6.27 -20.08 -32.44
C SER A 257 7.40 -20.86 -31.76
N PRO A 258 7.91 -21.96 -32.35
CA PRO A 258 9.06 -22.70 -31.82
C PRO A 258 10.39 -21.92 -31.97
N MET A 259 10.36 -20.74 -32.59
CA MET A 259 11.51 -19.86 -32.70
C MET A 259 11.77 -19.08 -31.40
N VAL A 260 10.75 -18.93 -30.53
CA VAL A 260 10.91 -18.24 -29.25
C VAL A 260 11.61 -19.18 -28.26
N LYS A 261 12.79 -18.76 -27.77
CA LYS A 261 13.62 -19.53 -26.83
C LYS A 261 13.54 -19.04 -25.38
N ALA A 262 13.23 -17.77 -25.18
CA ALA A 262 13.22 -17.13 -23.88
C ALA A 262 12.15 -16.05 -23.83
N VAL A 263 11.45 -15.94 -22.71
CA VAL A 263 10.40 -14.94 -22.47
C VAL A 263 10.59 -14.34 -21.08
N VAL A 264 10.58 -13.01 -21.00
CA VAL A 264 10.52 -12.27 -19.74
C VAL A 264 9.15 -11.63 -19.63
N CYS A 265 8.43 -11.89 -18.54
CA CYS A 265 7.13 -11.31 -18.27
C CYS A 265 7.17 -10.48 -16.98
N ILE A 266 6.94 -9.17 -17.10
CA ILE A 266 6.83 -8.22 -15.97
C ILE A 266 5.36 -7.87 -15.79
N GLY A 267 4.76 -8.22 -14.65
CA GLY A 267 3.33 -8.02 -14.40
C GLY A 267 2.45 -8.91 -15.31
N SER A 268 2.37 -10.20 -15.00
CA SER A 268 1.72 -11.20 -15.87
C SER A 268 0.23 -11.39 -15.56
N CYS A 269 -0.60 -11.52 -16.59
CA CYS A 269 -1.99 -11.97 -16.47
C CYS A 269 -2.14 -13.43 -16.93
N HIS A 270 -2.88 -14.25 -16.17
CA HIS A 270 -3.08 -15.68 -16.48
C HIS A 270 -4.13 -15.97 -17.57
N TYR A 271 -4.78 -14.93 -18.11
CA TYR A 271 -5.80 -15.05 -19.16
C TYR A 271 -5.70 -13.91 -20.17
N PHE A 272 -6.30 -14.09 -21.35
CA PHE A 272 -6.38 -13.05 -22.37
C PHE A 272 -7.48 -12.04 -22.04
N SER A 273 -7.07 -10.82 -21.69
CA SER A 273 -7.98 -9.75 -21.28
C SER A 273 -8.19 -8.72 -22.39
N LEU A 274 -9.25 -7.91 -22.41
CA LEU A 274 -9.33 -6.67 -23.23
C LEU A 274 -9.07 -6.78 -24.77
N GLY A 275 -10.14 -6.59 -25.56
CA GLY A 275 -10.06 -6.42 -27.02
C GLY A 275 -10.24 -7.71 -27.84
N VAL A 276 -10.38 -7.57 -29.16
CA VAL A 276 -10.65 -8.71 -30.06
C VAL A 276 -9.34 -9.25 -30.63
N HIS A 277 -8.91 -10.40 -30.12
CA HIS A 277 -7.74 -11.12 -30.63
C HIS A 277 -8.14 -11.97 -31.83
N ARG A 278 -7.30 -12.01 -32.87
CA ARG A 278 -7.51 -12.91 -34.02
C ARG A 278 -6.29 -13.75 -34.32
N LYS A 279 -6.50 -15.05 -34.55
CA LYS A 279 -5.50 -15.97 -35.08
C LYS A 279 -6.06 -16.69 -36.30
N GLY A 280 -5.34 -16.61 -37.42
CA GLY A 280 -5.82 -17.16 -38.70
C GLY A 280 -7.20 -16.60 -39.09
N GLY A 281 -7.48 -15.33 -38.77
CA GLY A 281 -8.77 -14.68 -39.01
C GLY A 281 -9.86 -14.94 -37.95
N LYS A 282 -9.73 -15.99 -37.13
CA LYS A 282 -10.71 -16.37 -36.11
C LYS A 282 -10.51 -15.59 -34.81
N VAL A 283 -11.62 -15.11 -34.23
CA VAL A 283 -11.62 -14.44 -32.92
C VAL A 283 -11.19 -15.44 -31.84
N GLN A 284 -10.33 -15.01 -30.92
CA GLN A 284 -9.93 -15.79 -29.75
C GLN A 284 -10.80 -15.41 -28.55
N PRO A 285 -11.12 -16.35 -27.65
CA PRO A 285 -11.83 -16.05 -26.40
C PRO A 285 -11.04 -15.07 -25.54
N THR A 286 -11.73 -14.07 -24.99
CA THR A 286 -11.16 -13.05 -24.10
C THR A 286 -12.15 -12.65 -23.03
N VAL A 287 -11.64 -12.19 -21.90
CA VAL A 287 -12.46 -11.64 -20.80
C VAL A 287 -12.30 -10.13 -20.71
N TRP A 288 -13.42 -9.42 -20.57
CA TRP A 288 -13.42 -7.97 -20.33
C TRP A 288 -13.33 -7.70 -18.83
N PRO A 289 -12.54 -6.72 -18.36
CA PRO A 289 -12.47 -6.40 -16.93
C PRO A 289 -13.84 -6.07 -16.34
N LYS A 290 -14.05 -6.44 -15.07
CA LYS A 290 -15.27 -6.12 -14.32
C LYS A 290 -15.33 -4.63 -14.04
N THR A 291 -16.05 -3.88 -14.86
CA THR A 291 -16.12 -2.41 -14.75
C THR A 291 -16.69 -1.95 -13.42
N ASP A 292 -17.59 -2.73 -12.81
CA ASP A 292 -18.18 -2.49 -11.48
C ASP A 292 -17.19 -2.71 -10.33
N LYS A 293 -16.04 -3.34 -10.59
CA LYS A 293 -14.96 -3.57 -9.62
C LYS A 293 -13.77 -2.63 -9.83
N ILE A 294 -13.85 -1.70 -10.77
CA ILE A 294 -12.85 -0.64 -10.89
C ILE A 294 -13.01 0.27 -9.67
N VAL A 295 -11.94 0.44 -8.90
CA VAL A 295 -11.96 1.26 -7.69
C VAL A 295 -11.53 2.67 -8.07
N PHE A 296 -12.45 3.62 -7.88
CA PHE A 296 -12.18 5.04 -8.03
C PHE A 296 -11.92 5.64 -6.65
N GLY A 297 -10.73 6.20 -6.44
CA GLY A 297 -10.35 6.91 -5.23
C GLY A 297 -9.91 8.35 -5.52
N PRO A 298 -9.69 9.17 -4.47
CA PRO A 298 -9.22 10.54 -4.62
C PRO A 298 -7.83 10.62 -5.29
N ASP A 299 -6.98 9.61 -5.09
CA ASP A 299 -5.60 9.58 -5.60
C ASP A 299 -5.50 9.02 -7.04
N GLY A 300 -6.55 8.34 -7.51
CA GLY A 300 -6.56 7.72 -8.84
C GLY A 300 -7.44 6.48 -8.94
N VAL A 301 -7.27 5.76 -10.05
CA VAL A 301 -8.04 4.57 -10.41
C VAL A 301 -7.19 3.32 -10.22
N VAL A 302 -7.71 2.32 -9.51
CA VAL A 302 -7.11 0.99 -9.32
C VAL A 302 -7.87 -0.03 -10.16
N PHE A 303 -7.15 -0.83 -10.95
CA PHE A 303 -7.75 -1.82 -11.85
C PHE A 303 -7.70 -3.24 -11.32
N ARG A 304 -6.89 -3.49 -10.29
CA ARG A 304 -6.58 -4.83 -9.79
C ARG A 304 -7.80 -5.72 -9.54
N ASP A 305 -8.82 -5.22 -8.85
CA ASP A 305 -10.05 -5.98 -8.57
C ASP A 305 -10.92 -6.21 -9.82
N ALA A 306 -10.91 -5.27 -10.77
CA ALA A 306 -11.56 -5.42 -12.06
C ALA A 306 -10.94 -6.52 -12.92
N MET A 307 -9.66 -6.83 -12.67
CA MET A 307 -8.92 -7.88 -13.35
C MET A 307 -9.04 -9.25 -12.65
N TRP A 308 -9.78 -9.39 -11.54
CA TRP A 308 -9.88 -10.66 -10.82
C TRP A 308 -11.20 -11.41 -11.08
N TYR A 309 -11.08 -12.71 -11.35
CA TYR A 309 -12.18 -13.64 -11.56
C TYR A 309 -11.98 -14.86 -10.66
N ASP A 310 -13.01 -15.23 -9.89
CA ASP A 310 -12.98 -16.45 -9.06
C ASP A 310 -13.05 -17.71 -9.92
N ASP A 311 -13.79 -17.63 -11.03
CA ASP A 311 -13.87 -18.69 -12.03
C ASP A 311 -13.78 -18.05 -13.42
N ILE A 312 -12.84 -18.54 -14.23
CA ILE A 312 -12.56 -18.00 -15.55
C ILE A 312 -12.56 -19.12 -16.59
N PRO A 313 -13.21 -18.95 -17.76
CA PRO A 313 -13.32 -20.03 -18.73
C PRO A 313 -11.94 -20.50 -19.22
N GLU A 314 -11.71 -21.82 -19.23
CA GLU A 314 -10.44 -22.47 -19.58
C GLU A 314 -9.92 -22.06 -20.98
N GLU A 315 -10.82 -21.75 -21.91
CA GLU A 315 -10.49 -21.31 -23.27
C GLU A 315 -9.89 -19.89 -23.33
N THR A 316 -10.03 -19.10 -22.27
CA THR A 316 -9.48 -17.74 -22.16
C THR A 316 -8.11 -17.71 -21.50
N LEU A 317 -7.70 -18.81 -20.85
CA LEU A 317 -6.44 -18.91 -20.13
C LEU A 317 -5.22 -18.84 -21.07
N VAL A 318 -4.14 -18.22 -20.59
CA VAL A 318 -2.85 -18.22 -21.27
C VAL A 318 -2.19 -19.59 -21.04
N LYS A 319 -2.17 -20.41 -22.09
CA LYS A 319 -1.68 -21.80 -22.05
C LYS A 319 -0.15 -21.89 -22.17
N VAL A 320 0.57 -21.29 -21.23
CA VAL A 320 2.04 -21.22 -21.21
C VAL A 320 2.72 -22.60 -21.30
N GLU A 321 2.07 -23.67 -20.83
CA GLU A 321 2.54 -25.05 -20.94
C GLU A 321 2.67 -25.55 -22.39
N MET A 322 1.94 -24.93 -23.32
CA MET A 322 1.99 -25.27 -24.75
C MET A 322 3.21 -24.68 -25.46
N ALA A 323 3.95 -23.77 -24.82
CA ALA A 323 5.19 -23.26 -25.37
C ALA A 323 6.22 -24.40 -25.51
N LYS A 324 6.65 -24.65 -26.75
CA LYS A 324 7.46 -25.83 -27.08
C LYS A 324 8.93 -25.67 -26.68
N SER A 325 9.46 -24.46 -26.75
CA SER A 325 10.90 -24.19 -26.65
C SER A 325 11.27 -23.00 -25.78
N ALA A 326 10.28 -22.29 -25.24
CA ALA A 326 10.51 -21.05 -24.53
C ALA A 326 10.70 -21.31 -23.03
N ASP A 327 11.78 -20.77 -22.47
CA ASP A 327 11.97 -20.65 -21.03
C ASP A 327 11.39 -19.34 -20.54
N PHE A 328 10.82 -19.33 -19.34
CA PHE A 328 10.13 -18.17 -18.79
C PHE A 328 10.86 -17.56 -17.59
N LEU A 329 10.95 -16.24 -17.54
CA LEU A 329 11.29 -15.47 -16.35
C LEU A 329 10.09 -14.58 -16.01
N PHE A 330 9.43 -14.86 -14.89
CA PHE A 330 8.33 -14.08 -14.38
C PHE A 330 8.82 -13.10 -13.32
N ILE A 331 8.36 -11.85 -13.40
CA ILE A 331 8.75 -10.75 -12.52
C ILE A 331 7.46 -10.08 -12.05
N THR A 332 7.27 -10.02 -10.73
CA THR A 332 6.05 -9.43 -10.15
C THR A 332 6.38 -8.48 -9.01
N GLY A 333 5.77 -7.29 -9.03
CA GLY A 333 5.63 -6.46 -7.84
C GLY A 333 4.45 -6.93 -7.01
N GLU A 334 4.60 -7.00 -5.69
CA GLU A 334 3.52 -7.45 -4.80
C GLU A 334 2.53 -6.34 -4.44
N ASP A 335 2.91 -5.08 -4.65
CA ASP A 335 2.04 -3.91 -4.53
C ASP A 335 1.59 -3.40 -5.92
N ASP A 336 1.49 -4.28 -6.91
CA ASP A 336 0.88 -3.98 -8.20
C ASP A 336 -0.60 -3.61 -8.01
N GLN A 337 -1.02 -2.45 -8.52
CA GLN A 337 -2.39 -1.91 -8.43
C GLN A 337 -3.17 -2.06 -9.75
N CYS A 338 -2.55 -2.64 -10.79
CA CYS A 338 -3.18 -2.96 -12.07
C CYS A 338 -3.67 -4.41 -12.11
N ILE A 339 -2.91 -5.36 -11.54
CA ILE A 339 -3.24 -6.80 -11.50
C ILE A 339 -2.70 -7.43 -10.21
N TYR A 340 -3.31 -8.53 -9.75
CA TYR A 340 -2.79 -9.26 -8.58
C TYR A 340 -1.54 -10.07 -8.96
N SER A 341 -0.53 -10.09 -8.10
CA SER A 341 0.66 -10.95 -8.24
C SER A 341 0.30 -12.44 -8.35
N THR A 342 -0.83 -12.83 -7.74
CA THR A 342 -1.42 -14.18 -7.83
C THR A 342 -1.73 -14.65 -9.25
N HIS A 343 -1.90 -13.74 -10.23
CA HIS A 343 -2.01 -14.16 -11.64
C HIS A 343 -0.73 -14.88 -12.10
N THR A 344 0.44 -14.45 -11.62
CA THR A 344 1.70 -15.12 -11.92
C THR A 344 1.79 -16.49 -11.25
N ASP A 345 1.28 -16.61 -10.02
CA ASP A 345 1.23 -17.90 -9.32
C ASP A 345 0.37 -18.91 -10.07
N LEU A 346 -0.78 -18.49 -10.62
CA LEU A 346 -1.64 -19.34 -11.43
C LEU A 346 -0.97 -19.84 -12.73
N LEU A 347 -0.17 -18.99 -13.39
CA LEU A 347 0.64 -19.39 -14.55
C LEU A 347 1.70 -20.43 -14.17
N ILE A 348 2.37 -20.23 -13.05
CA ILE A 348 3.39 -21.15 -12.53
C ILE A 348 2.77 -22.48 -12.12
N ASP A 349 1.63 -22.46 -11.42
CA ASP A 349 0.92 -23.67 -11.04
C ASP A 349 0.44 -24.44 -12.27
N ARG A 350 0.04 -23.74 -13.33
CA ARG A 350 -0.28 -24.37 -14.62
C ARG A 350 0.94 -25.04 -15.25
N LEU A 351 2.10 -24.39 -15.26
CA LEU A 351 3.36 -24.97 -15.73
C LEU A 351 3.73 -26.23 -14.90
N ARG A 352 3.66 -26.14 -13.57
CA ARG A 352 3.92 -27.25 -12.64
C ARG A 352 2.99 -28.44 -12.88
N LYS A 353 1.68 -28.19 -13.00
CA LYS A 353 0.67 -29.24 -13.28
C LYS A 353 0.95 -30.00 -14.57
N HIS A 354 1.60 -29.37 -15.54
CA HIS A 354 2.00 -29.99 -16.82
C HIS A 354 3.46 -30.44 -16.85
N GLY A 355 4.12 -30.58 -15.69
CA GLY A 355 5.48 -31.09 -15.58
C GLY A 355 6.57 -30.17 -16.14
N LYS A 356 6.26 -28.89 -16.38
CA LYS A 356 7.23 -27.91 -16.87
C LYS A 356 8.06 -27.39 -15.70
N THR A 357 9.38 -27.32 -15.88
CA THR A 357 10.35 -26.81 -14.90
C THR A 357 11.15 -25.63 -15.42
N ASN A 358 10.92 -25.24 -16.66
CA ASN A 358 11.73 -24.28 -17.40
C ASN A 358 11.24 -22.84 -17.19
N TYR A 359 11.10 -22.46 -15.92
CA TYR A 359 10.70 -21.12 -15.52
C TYR A 359 11.42 -20.64 -14.25
N GLN A 360 11.46 -19.32 -14.06
CA GLN A 360 11.96 -18.64 -12.86
C GLN A 360 10.94 -17.58 -12.43
N LEU A 361 10.86 -17.30 -11.12
CA LEU A 361 9.99 -16.27 -10.55
C LEU A 361 10.80 -15.34 -9.66
N LEU A 362 10.70 -14.04 -9.89
CA LEU A 362 11.19 -12.99 -9.01
C LEU A 362 9.99 -12.21 -8.45
N ARG A 363 9.90 -12.14 -7.12
CA ARG A 363 8.87 -11.40 -6.39
C ARG A 363 9.52 -10.26 -5.63
N TYR A 364 8.94 -9.07 -5.76
CA TYR A 364 9.44 -7.88 -5.09
C TYR A 364 8.34 -7.29 -4.21
N ALA A 365 8.47 -7.52 -2.90
CA ALA A 365 7.65 -6.87 -1.89
C ALA A 365 7.80 -5.35 -2.03
N GLY A 366 6.69 -4.60 -1.92
CA GLY A 366 6.72 -3.14 -2.03
C GLY A 366 6.97 -2.58 -3.44
N ALA A 367 7.16 -3.41 -4.47
CA ALA A 367 7.22 -2.95 -5.85
C ALA A 367 5.84 -2.94 -6.52
N GLY A 368 5.65 -2.02 -7.46
CA GLY A 368 4.40 -1.81 -8.18
C GLY A 368 4.43 -2.36 -9.61
N HIS A 369 3.47 -1.95 -10.44
CA HIS A 369 3.29 -2.44 -11.80
C HIS A 369 4.41 -2.03 -12.78
N LEU A 370 4.92 -0.80 -12.65
CA LEU A 370 5.83 -0.17 -13.62
C LEU A 370 7.31 -0.43 -13.30
N ILE A 371 7.76 -1.68 -13.32
CA ILE A 371 9.18 -2.03 -13.13
C ILE A 371 9.96 -1.68 -14.41
N GLU A 372 10.59 -0.50 -14.39
CA GLU A 372 11.41 0.07 -15.46
C GLU A 372 12.91 -0.32 -15.34
N PRO A 373 13.78 0.05 -16.30
CA PRO A 373 15.22 -0.07 -16.10
C PRO A 373 15.72 0.67 -14.85
N PRO A 374 16.89 0.28 -14.30
CA PRO A 374 17.38 0.75 -13.01
C PRO A 374 17.46 2.27 -12.90
N TYR A 375 17.25 2.77 -11.68
CA TYR A 375 17.37 4.19 -11.31
C TYR A 375 16.35 5.11 -12.01
N THR A 376 15.29 4.53 -12.58
CA THR A 376 14.16 5.31 -13.07
C THR A 376 13.33 5.76 -11.86
N PRO A 377 13.07 7.07 -11.70
CA PRO A 377 12.25 7.58 -10.60
C PRO A 377 10.91 6.84 -10.49
N HIS A 378 10.55 6.44 -9.27
CA HIS A 378 9.32 5.70 -9.01
C HIS A 378 8.09 6.49 -9.45
N THR A 379 7.18 5.81 -10.16
CA THR A 379 5.90 6.39 -10.59
C THR A 379 4.76 5.52 -10.08
N GLY A 380 4.31 5.80 -8.84
CA GLY A 380 3.18 5.10 -8.22
C GLY A 380 1.82 5.48 -8.83
N ALA A 381 1.73 6.63 -9.49
CA ALA A 381 0.51 7.13 -10.14
C ALA A 381 0.83 7.89 -11.42
N ALA A 382 0.10 7.64 -12.51
CA ALA A 382 0.22 8.43 -13.74
C ALA A 382 -1.08 8.54 -14.51
N TYR A 383 -1.24 9.65 -15.24
CA TYR A 383 -2.38 9.91 -16.10
C TYR A 383 -2.47 8.86 -17.20
N HIS A 384 -3.59 8.15 -17.21
CA HIS A 384 -3.85 7.09 -18.15
C HIS A 384 -4.80 7.61 -19.24
N LYS A 385 -4.22 7.87 -20.42
CA LYS A 385 -4.87 8.54 -21.55
C LYS A 385 -6.21 7.91 -21.98
N LEU A 386 -6.33 6.59 -21.88
CA LEU A 386 -7.55 5.89 -22.32
C LEU A 386 -8.74 6.06 -21.36
N ILE A 387 -8.48 6.27 -20.07
CA ILE A 387 -9.54 6.42 -19.06
C ILE A 387 -9.77 7.88 -18.68
N GLY A 388 -8.93 8.79 -19.17
CA GLY A 388 -9.02 10.22 -18.89
C GLY A 388 -8.72 10.61 -17.44
N LYS A 389 -8.11 9.72 -16.65
CA LYS A 389 -7.88 9.84 -15.20
C LYS A 389 -6.49 9.33 -14.82
N VAL A 390 -6.04 9.68 -13.63
CA VAL A 390 -4.83 9.14 -13.00
C VAL A 390 -5.08 7.68 -12.62
N ALA A 391 -4.21 6.77 -13.07
CA ALA A 391 -4.20 5.37 -12.67
C ALA A 391 -3.11 5.15 -11.62
N LEU A 392 -3.41 4.32 -10.63
CA LEU A 392 -2.45 3.88 -9.63
C LEU A 392 -1.74 2.61 -10.11
N PHE A 393 -0.43 2.62 -10.05
CA PHE A 393 0.46 1.52 -10.41
C PHE A 393 1.09 0.87 -9.17
N GLY A 394 1.08 1.56 -8.03
CA GLY A 394 1.57 1.09 -6.74
C GLY A 394 3.09 1.06 -6.59
N GLY A 395 3.52 0.43 -5.51
CA GLY A 395 4.89 0.34 -5.03
C GLY A 395 5.31 1.54 -4.18
N ASN A 396 6.27 1.32 -3.28
CA ASN A 396 7.01 2.37 -2.59
C ASN A 396 8.37 2.60 -3.27
N MET A 397 8.90 3.80 -3.11
CA MET A 397 10.02 4.30 -3.89
C MET A 397 11.30 3.47 -3.76
N ARG A 398 11.68 3.09 -2.52
CA ARG A 398 12.93 2.36 -2.23
C ARG A 398 12.86 0.91 -2.71
N ASP A 399 11.81 0.19 -2.34
CA ASP A 399 11.66 -1.22 -2.72
C ASP A 399 11.46 -1.37 -4.23
N HIS A 400 10.76 -0.41 -4.85
CA HIS A 400 10.58 -0.37 -6.29
C HIS A 400 11.92 -0.10 -7.01
N ALA A 401 12.76 0.81 -6.50
CA ALA A 401 14.10 1.05 -7.05
C ALA A 401 14.98 -0.21 -6.97
N PHE A 402 14.94 -0.91 -5.84
CA PHE A 402 15.61 -2.21 -5.67
C PHE A 402 15.11 -3.23 -6.69
N ALA A 403 13.79 -3.33 -6.88
CA ALA A 403 13.19 -4.25 -7.86
C ALA A 403 13.66 -3.95 -9.29
N GLN A 404 13.75 -2.67 -9.67
CA GLN A 404 14.27 -2.28 -10.99
C GLN A 404 15.73 -2.70 -11.17
N GLU A 405 16.60 -2.47 -10.18
CA GLU A 405 18.02 -2.84 -10.23
C GLU A 405 18.21 -4.35 -10.33
N ASP A 406 17.62 -5.10 -9.39
CA ASP A 406 17.79 -6.55 -9.30
C ASP A 406 17.19 -7.26 -10.51
N SER A 407 15.95 -6.91 -10.87
CA SER A 407 15.26 -7.56 -11.99
C SER A 407 15.97 -7.31 -13.32
N TRP A 408 16.54 -6.12 -13.55
CA TRP A 408 17.28 -5.82 -14.77
C TRP A 408 18.52 -6.69 -14.92
N LYS A 409 19.28 -6.86 -13.83
CA LYS A 409 20.44 -7.76 -13.79
C LYS A 409 20.03 -9.20 -14.10
N GLU A 410 18.92 -9.67 -13.53
CA GLU A 410 18.42 -11.02 -13.78
C GLU A 410 17.90 -11.20 -15.22
N ILE A 411 17.27 -10.18 -15.80
CA ILE A 411 16.85 -10.17 -17.22
C ILE A 411 18.05 -10.35 -18.16
N LEU A 412 19.11 -9.54 -17.97
CA LEU A 412 20.31 -9.63 -18.80
C LEU A 412 20.99 -10.99 -18.65
N THR A 413 21.08 -11.50 -17.42
CA THR A 413 21.65 -12.82 -17.12
C THR A 413 20.84 -13.94 -17.76
N PHE A 414 19.51 -13.85 -17.66
CA PHE A 414 18.59 -14.79 -18.25
C PHE A 414 18.72 -14.84 -19.78
N PHE A 415 18.70 -13.69 -20.45
CA PHE A 415 18.83 -13.65 -21.91
C PHE A 415 20.19 -14.15 -22.41
N ARG A 416 21.32 -13.76 -21.78
CA ARG A 416 22.64 -14.30 -22.15
C ARG A 416 22.66 -15.82 -22.07
N ARG A 417 22.21 -16.37 -20.94
CA ARG A 417 22.16 -17.81 -20.72
C ARG A 417 21.29 -18.55 -21.74
N LYS A 418 20.19 -17.95 -22.19
CA LYS A 418 19.18 -18.63 -23.03
C LYS A 418 19.35 -18.38 -24.53
N LEU A 419 20.02 -17.31 -24.93
CA LEU A 419 20.14 -16.92 -26.34
C LEU A 419 21.57 -17.09 -26.89
N ASP A 420 22.58 -17.34 -26.05
CA ASP A 420 23.93 -17.63 -26.52
C ASP A 420 24.00 -18.99 -27.22
N SER A 421 24.37 -18.98 -28.50
CA SER A 421 24.45 -20.13 -29.40
C SER A 421 25.58 -21.13 -29.07
N ASN A 422 26.45 -20.82 -28.10
CA ASN A 422 27.57 -21.69 -27.71
C ASN A 422 27.23 -22.73 -26.62
N ASN A 423 26.00 -22.78 -26.12
CA ASN A 423 25.59 -23.72 -25.06
C ASN A 423 24.86 -24.98 -25.58
N CYS A 424 25.38 -25.58 -26.66
CA CYS A 424 25.16 -27.02 -26.90
C CYS A 424 26.22 -27.83 -26.14
N GLY A 425 25.85 -28.27 -24.92
CA GLY A 425 26.51 -29.36 -24.22
C GLY A 425 27.40 -28.97 -23.03
N MET A 426 26.82 -28.82 -21.84
CA MET A 426 27.50 -29.24 -20.61
C MET A 426 26.51 -29.50 -19.46
N PHE A 427 26.04 -30.75 -19.37
CA PHE A 427 25.62 -31.34 -18.09
C PHE A 427 26.87 -31.89 -17.41
N ARG A 428 27.21 -31.33 -16.24
CA ARG A 428 28.08 -31.82 -15.13
C ARG A 428 28.52 -30.53 -14.39
N SER A 429 28.37 -30.34 -13.09
CA SER A 429 28.48 -31.31 -12.01
C SER A 429 27.74 -30.83 -10.75
N VAL A 430 27.36 -31.82 -9.96
CA VAL A 430 26.91 -31.74 -8.57
C VAL A 430 28.00 -31.09 -7.71
N THR A 431 27.85 -29.83 -7.30
CA THR A 431 28.58 -29.22 -6.16
C THR A 431 28.04 -27.83 -5.79
N LYS A 432 26.84 -27.78 -5.19
CA LYS A 432 26.47 -26.69 -4.26
C LYS A 432 25.33 -27.11 -3.32
N LEU A 433 25.46 -28.34 -2.79
CA LEU A 433 24.60 -28.91 -1.75
C LEU A 433 25.43 -29.46 -0.57
N LEU A 434 26.69 -29.02 -0.46
CA LEU A 434 27.61 -29.37 0.63
C LEU A 434 28.51 -28.17 0.97
N SER A 435 27.97 -27.20 1.72
CA SER A 435 28.77 -26.30 2.58
C SER A 435 27.97 -25.78 3.78
N LEU A 436 27.07 -26.62 4.30
CA LEU A 436 26.52 -26.51 5.65
C LEU A 436 27.10 -27.68 6.46
N GLN A 437 28.32 -27.49 6.97
CA GLN A 437 28.81 -28.11 8.21
C GLN A 437 30.27 -27.71 8.46
N ARG A 438 30.55 -27.38 9.73
CA ARG A 438 31.85 -27.09 10.38
C ARG A 438 32.42 -25.69 10.19
N ASN A 439 32.18 -24.85 11.21
CA ASN A 439 33.24 -24.59 12.20
C ASN A 439 32.64 -24.04 13.51
N TRP A 440 32.77 -24.84 14.57
CA TRP A 440 32.63 -24.48 15.97
C TRP A 440 33.96 -24.85 16.63
N SER A 441 34.72 -23.86 17.10
CA SER A 441 35.57 -23.95 18.29
C SER A 441 36.27 -22.60 18.52
N PHE A 442 35.69 -21.77 19.37
CA PHE A 442 36.48 -21.02 20.34
C PHE A 442 35.63 -20.86 21.61
N ILE A 443 35.98 -21.64 22.63
CA ILE A 443 35.55 -21.42 24.00
C ILE A 443 36.63 -20.51 24.59
N ASP A 444 36.25 -19.31 25.02
CA ASP A 444 36.62 -18.90 26.36
C ASP A 444 35.72 -17.77 26.91
N ARG A 445 35.14 -18.09 28.07
CA ARG A 445 34.67 -17.23 29.17
C ARG A 445 33.88 -15.95 28.84
N PHE A 446 32.59 -15.93 29.15
CA PHE A 446 31.97 -14.86 29.95
C PHE A 446 30.67 -15.33 30.63
N SER A 447 30.68 -15.31 31.96
CA SER A 447 29.58 -15.09 32.92
C SER A 447 28.14 -15.42 32.47
N MET A 448 27.57 -16.49 33.05
CA MET A 448 26.11 -16.69 33.07
C MET A 448 25.46 -15.69 34.04
N SER A 449 24.87 -14.63 33.51
CA SER A 449 23.58 -14.15 34.02
C SER A 449 22.52 -14.47 32.97
N ALA A 450 21.53 -15.29 33.32
CA ALA A 450 20.41 -15.55 32.44
C ALA A 450 19.64 -14.24 32.28
N LYS A 451 19.86 -13.52 31.19
CA LYS A 451 19.04 -12.37 30.82
C LYS A 451 17.63 -12.87 30.53
N ILE A 452 16.70 -12.64 31.46
CA ILE A 452 15.27 -12.78 31.19
C ILE A 452 14.96 -11.77 30.07
N SER A 453 14.50 -12.28 28.92
CA SER A 453 14.10 -11.44 27.80
C SER A 453 12.66 -10.97 28.04
N PRO A 454 12.32 -9.70 27.78
CA PRO A 454 10.96 -9.21 27.96
C PRO A 454 9.92 -10.02 27.18
N VAL A 455 8.76 -10.29 27.77
CA VAL A 455 7.67 -11.04 27.14
C VAL A 455 6.39 -10.23 27.22
N PHE A 456 5.71 -10.07 26.07
CA PHE A 456 4.41 -9.41 25.99
C PHE A 456 3.28 -10.44 26.06
N HIS A 457 2.40 -10.27 27.03
CA HIS A 457 1.25 -11.12 27.30
C HIS A 457 -0.06 -10.42 26.90
N ALA A 458 -0.95 -11.20 26.30
CA ALA A 458 -2.33 -10.83 26.03
C ALA A 458 -3.22 -11.95 26.56
N TYR A 459 -4.20 -11.63 27.41
CA TYR A 459 -5.13 -12.62 27.95
C TYR A 459 -6.58 -12.09 27.96
N PRO A 460 -7.54 -12.82 27.36
CA PRO A 460 -7.36 -14.03 26.56
C PRO A 460 -6.60 -13.78 25.24
N SER A 461 -6.03 -14.83 24.65
CA SER A 461 -5.39 -14.81 23.33
C SER A 461 -5.42 -16.21 22.69
N PRO A 462 -6.11 -16.42 21.54
CA PRO A 462 -6.92 -15.44 20.81
C PRO A 462 -8.15 -14.97 21.63
N ALA A 463 -8.79 -13.90 21.17
CA ALA A 463 -9.98 -13.31 21.82
C ALA A 463 -11.03 -12.91 20.77
N LEU A 464 -12.29 -12.68 21.17
CA LEU A 464 -13.22 -11.95 20.32
C LEU A 464 -12.90 -10.46 20.32
N VAL A 465 -13.32 -9.75 19.27
CA VAL A 465 -13.07 -8.31 19.14
C VAL A 465 -13.71 -7.50 20.26
N ASP A 466 -14.80 -7.94 20.87
CA ASP A 466 -15.48 -7.28 21.99
C ASP A 466 -15.05 -7.81 23.37
N ASP A 467 -14.14 -8.79 23.44
CA ASP A 467 -13.61 -9.27 24.71
C ASP A 467 -12.61 -8.29 25.31
N LYS A 468 -12.78 -7.96 26.58
CA LYS A 468 -11.79 -7.14 27.29
C LYS A 468 -10.51 -7.95 27.51
N THR A 469 -9.41 -7.52 26.90
CA THR A 469 -8.11 -8.18 27.00
C THR A 469 -7.21 -7.45 27.98
N ARG A 470 -6.57 -8.20 28.88
CA ARG A 470 -5.47 -7.68 29.70
C ARG A 470 -4.16 -7.81 28.94
N TYR A 471 -3.44 -6.70 28.84
CA TYR A 471 -2.12 -6.63 28.25
C TYR A 471 -1.09 -6.36 29.35
N SER A 472 -0.04 -7.18 29.37
CA SER A 472 1.09 -6.98 30.29
C SER A 472 2.42 -7.32 29.65
N ILE A 473 3.50 -6.78 30.20
CA ILE A 473 4.88 -7.07 29.82
C ILE A 473 5.61 -7.48 31.08
N GLU A 474 6.32 -8.60 31.03
CA GLU A 474 7.18 -9.08 32.11
C GLU A 474 8.63 -9.14 31.63
N GLY A 475 9.59 -9.09 32.56
CA GLY A 475 11.02 -9.23 32.24
C GLY A 475 11.72 -7.94 31.79
N LEU A 476 11.13 -6.77 32.05
CA LEU A 476 11.82 -5.47 31.91
C LEU A 476 12.75 -5.23 33.10
N LYS A 477 13.60 -4.19 33.02
CA LYS A 477 14.31 -3.68 34.19
C LYS A 477 13.34 -2.88 35.07
N ALA A 478 13.58 -2.87 36.38
CA ALA A 478 12.81 -2.04 37.31
C ALA A 478 12.83 -0.56 36.86
N ASN A 479 11.66 0.10 36.85
CA ASN A 479 11.49 1.49 36.40
C ASN A 479 11.92 1.77 34.94
N GLN A 480 12.04 0.74 34.09
CA GLN A 480 12.37 0.94 32.69
C GLN A 480 11.21 1.61 31.95
N SER A 481 11.50 2.71 31.26
CA SER A 481 10.55 3.33 30.35
C SER A 481 10.51 2.59 29.02
N VAL A 482 9.32 2.34 28.49
CA VAL A 482 9.10 1.64 27.23
C VAL A 482 8.03 2.33 26.40
N THR A 483 8.13 2.18 25.08
CA THR A 483 7.10 2.56 24.12
C THR A 483 6.48 1.30 23.54
N ILE A 484 5.16 1.19 23.62
CA ILE A 484 4.41 0.05 23.09
C ILE A 484 3.69 0.54 21.85
N VAL A 485 3.97 -0.08 20.71
CA VAL A 485 3.35 0.24 19.41
C VAL A 485 2.42 -0.89 19.02
N ALA A 486 1.17 -0.57 18.70
CA ALA A 486 0.20 -1.53 18.18
C ALA A 486 -0.09 -1.22 16.71
N VAL A 487 0.06 -2.23 15.84
CA VAL A 487 -0.17 -2.11 14.40
C VAL A 487 -1.21 -3.13 13.96
N LEU A 488 -2.31 -2.66 13.36
CA LEU A 488 -3.34 -3.47 12.73
C LEU A 488 -3.31 -3.24 11.22
N LYS A 489 -3.23 -4.33 10.44
CA LYS A 489 -3.36 -4.28 8.97
C LYS A 489 -4.62 -5.03 8.54
N GLU A 490 -5.50 -4.36 7.78
CA GLU A 490 -6.68 -4.95 7.17
C GLU A 490 -6.76 -4.49 5.70
N GLY A 491 -6.48 -5.40 4.76
CA GLY A 491 -6.32 -5.05 3.35
C GLY A 491 -5.15 -4.07 3.14
N ASN A 492 -5.43 -2.93 2.53
CA ASN A 492 -4.44 -1.87 2.31
C ASN A 492 -4.41 -0.83 3.45
N LEU A 493 -5.22 -0.99 4.49
CA LEU A 493 -5.30 -0.04 5.60
C LEU A 493 -4.39 -0.48 6.74
N THR A 494 -3.52 0.42 7.19
CA THR A 494 -2.73 0.28 8.40
C THR A 494 -3.27 1.23 9.47
N TYR A 495 -3.58 0.69 10.63
CA TYR A 495 -3.99 1.43 11.83
C TYR A 495 -2.91 1.29 12.89
N ILE A 496 -2.49 2.40 13.48
CA ILE A 496 -1.36 2.45 14.43
C ILE A 496 -1.78 3.22 15.67
N SER A 497 -1.37 2.73 16.84
CA SER A 497 -1.36 3.49 18.09
C SER A 497 -0.04 3.27 18.83
N HIS A 498 0.25 4.15 19.78
CA HIS A 498 1.34 3.93 20.72
C HIS A 498 1.04 4.51 22.10
N ALA A 499 1.73 3.97 23.11
CA ALA A 499 1.66 4.47 24.46
C ALA A 499 2.99 4.28 25.20
N HIS A 500 3.26 5.18 26.13
CA HIS A 500 4.46 5.15 26.96
C HIS A 500 4.14 4.66 28.36
N TYR A 501 4.95 3.73 28.86
CA TYR A 501 4.83 3.18 30.20
C TYR A 501 6.18 3.16 30.89
N THR A 502 6.15 3.23 32.22
CA THR A 502 7.30 2.95 33.08
C THR A 502 6.99 1.67 33.84
N ALA A 503 7.88 0.67 33.74
CA ALA A 503 7.74 -0.59 34.46
C ALA A 503 7.77 -0.37 35.99
N ASP A 504 7.09 -1.24 36.73
CA ASP A 504 7.13 -1.22 38.19
C ASP A 504 8.52 -1.63 38.75
N ASP A 505 8.63 -1.68 40.07
CA ASP A 505 9.84 -2.08 40.80
C ASP A 505 10.27 -3.54 40.51
N LYS A 506 9.37 -4.35 39.95
CA LYS A 506 9.60 -5.74 39.54
C LYS A 506 9.88 -5.87 38.05
N GLY A 507 9.91 -4.77 37.28
CA GLY A 507 10.14 -4.81 35.85
C GLY A 507 8.93 -5.32 35.07
N SER A 508 7.73 -5.04 35.55
CA SER A 508 6.47 -5.40 34.89
C SER A 508 5.69 -4.15 34.48
N VAL A 509 5.04 -4.22 33.32
CA VAL A 509 4.03 -3.26 32.90
C VAL A 509 2.71 -3.99 32.81
N ASP A 510 1.77 -3.65 33.67
CA ASP A 510 0.38 -4.09 33.56
C ASP A 510 -0.50 -2.90 33.19
N MET A 511 -0.99 -2.86 31.95
CA MET A 511 -1.77 -1.73 31.43
C MET A 511 -3.10 -1.53 32.17
N SER A 512 -3.56 -2.54 32.93
CA SER A 512 -4.75 -2.44 33.80
C SER A 512 -4.50 -1.75 35.13
N LYS A 513 -3.22 -1.51 35.48
CA LYS A 513 -2.82 -0.94 36.77
C LYS A 513 -1.96 0.31 36.62
N LEU A 514 -1.16 0.38 35.56
CA LEU A 514 -0.26 1.50 35.30
C LEU A 514 -0.85 2.42 34.24
N PRO A 515 -0.86 3.75 34.45
CA PRO A 515 -1.32 4.69 33.45
C PRO A 515 -0.29 4.86 32.33
N SER A 516 -0.79 5.07 31.10
CA SER A 516 0.04 5.59 30.02
C SER A 516 0.44 7.04 30.34
N VAL A 517 1.71 7.37 30.20
CA VAL A 517 2.24 8.72 30.45
C VAL A 517 2.32 9.59 29.19
N GLY A 518 2.01 9.03 28.01
CA GLY A 518 2.03 9.74 26.74
C GLY A 518 1.80 8.83 25.54
N GLY A 519 1.63 9.42 24.36
CA GLY A 519 1.39 8.72 23.09
C GLY A 519 -0.01 9.01 22.55
N SER A 520 -0.62 8.03 21.88
CA SER A 520 -1.99 8.11 21.34
C SER A 520 -3.06 8.32 22.42
N TYR A 521 -2.76 8.00 23.69
CA TYR A 521 -3.61 8.26 24.85
C TYR A 521 -2.77 8.36 26.13
N THR A 522 -3.36 8.94 27.17
CA THR A 522 -2.79 9.03 28.53
C THR A 522 -3.77 8.51 29.57
N GLY A 523 -3.26 8.18 30.75
CA GLY A 523 -4.07 7.69 31.87
C GLY A 523 -4.26 6.17 31.89
N LEU A 524 -5.06 5.69 32.84
CA LEU A 524 -5.29 4.27 33.09
C LEU A 524 -6.32 3.71 32.11
N GLU A 525 -5.84 3.31 30.93
CA GLU A 525 -6.66 2.85 29.81
C GLU A 525 -6.19 1.44 29.35
N PRO A 526 -6.74 0.36 29.93
CA PRO A 526 -6.21 -1.01 29.76
C PRO A 526 -6.22 -1.53 28.31
N VAL A 527 -7.11 -0.97 27.49
CA VAL A 527 -7.30 -1.30 26.07
C VAL A 527 -7.08 -0.07 25.17
N GLY A 528 -6.41 0.96 25.71
CA GLY A 528 -6.11 2.22 25.03
C GLY A 528 -5.47 2.03 23.67
N LEU A 529 -4.51 1.12 23.57
CA LEU A 529 -3.84 0.80 22.30
C LEU A 529 -4.79 0.31 21.20
N LEU A 530 -5.97 -0.22 21.52
CA LEU A 530 -6.93 -0.70 20.52
C LEU A 530 -7.81 0.43 19.99
N TRP A 531 -8.49 1.15 20.88
CA TRP A 531 -9.46 2.17 20.48
C TRP A 531 -8.81 3.47 20.00
N SER A 532 -7.57 3.74 20.41
CA SER A 532 -6.83 4.95 20.03
C SER A 532 -6.05 4.82 18.72
N MET A 533 -6.19 3.71 18.01
CA MET A 533 -5.55 3.56 16.71
C MET A 533 -6.09 4.61 15.74
N THR A 534 -5.18 5.18 14.95
CA THR A 534 -5.53 6.04 13.82
C THR A 534 -4.98 5.43 12.54
N ALA A 535 -5.63 5.73 11.42
CA ALA A 535 -5.07 5.36 10.12
C ALA A 535 -3.71 6.04 9.96
N GLU A 536 -2.74 5.30 9.41
CA GLU A 536 -1.38 5.79 9.17
C GLU A 536 -1.37 7.08 8.34
N ARG A 537 -0.46 8.03 8.62
CA ARG A 537 -0.34 9.27 7.85
C ARG A 537 -0.03 8.96 6.38
N GLY A 538 -0.83 9.53 5.47
CA GLY A 538 -0.78 9.19 4.04
C GLY A 538 -1.80 8.13 3.63
N ALA A 539 -2.52 7.51 4.58
CA ALA A 539 -3.75 6.81 4.29
C ALA A 539 -4.77 7.77 3.66
N GLN A 540 -5.61 7.24 2.77
CA GLN A 540 -6.66 8.00 2.08
C GLN A 540 -7.51 8.78 3.10
N VAL A 541 -7.86 10.03 2.77
CA VAL A 541 -8.76 10.83 3.63
C VAL A 541 -10.13 10.16 3.69
N GLY A 542 -10.70 10.03 4.89
CA GLY A 542 -12.03 9.45 5.11
C GLY A 542 -12.06 7.91 5.12
N VAL A 543 -10.97 7.25 5.49
CA VAL A 543 -10.94 5.79 5.68
C VAL A 543 -11.62 5.37 6.98
N ARG A 544 -12.43 4.31 6.89
CA ARG A 544 -13.12 3.68 8.01
C ARG A 544 -12.70 2.22 8.10
N LEU A 545 -12.32 1.76 9.31
CA LEU A 545 -12.01 0.35 9.52
C LEU A 545 -13.29 -0.48 9.41
N MET A 546 -13.32 -1.39 8.45
CA MET A 546 -14.45 -2.30 8.23
C MET A 546 -13.91 -3.72 8.05
N LYS A 547 -14.37 -4.66 8.87
CA LYS A 547 -14.00 -6.07 8.69
C LYS A 547 -14.80 -6.66 7.53
N LYS A 548 -14.10 -6.97 6.43
CA LYS A 548 -14.74 -7.51 5.21
C LYS A 548 -15.15 -8.97 5.37
N ASP A 549 -14.27 -9.79 5.93
CA ASP A 549 -14.52 -11.20 6.17
C ASP A 549 -14.49 -11.51 7.68
N PRO A 550 -15.65 -11.71 8.33
CA PRO A 550 -15.71 -11.98 9.77
C PRO A 550 -15.13 -13.34 10.17
N ARG A 551 -14.87 -14.24 9.21
CA ARG A 551 -14.22 -15.56 9.44
C ARG A 551 -12.73 -15.43 9.72
N SER A 552 -12.12 -14.30 9.34
CA SER A 552 -10.71 -14.01 9.57
C SER A 552 -10.54 -13.13 10.82
N PRO A 553 -9.44 -13.27 11.59
CA PRO A 553 -9.17 -12.37 12.70
C PRO A 553 -8.65 -11.01 12.21
N PHE A 554 -8.71 -10.01 13.07
CA PHE A 554 -7.75 -8.91 13.06
C PHE A 554 -6.44 -9.39 13.68
N ASN A 555 -5.33 -9.21 12.96
CA ASN A 555 -3.99 -9.49 13.46
C ASN A 555 -3.35 -8.18 13.94
N ILE A 556 -3.23 -8.02 15.26
CA ILE A 556 -2.65 -6.82 15.87
C ILE A 556 -1.24 -7.16 16.36
N MET A 557 -0.24 -6.52 15.77
CA MET A 557 1.15 -6.68 16.17
C MET A 557 1.52 -5.63 17.21
N PHE A 558 1.84 -6.07 18.41
CA PHE A 558 2.42 -5.25 19.47
C PHE A 558 3.94 -5.34 19.41
N SER A 559 4.62 -4.20 19.46
CA SER A 559 6.08 -4.09 19.55
C SER A 559 6.45 -3.27 20.78
N VAL A 560 7.34 -3.80 21.63
CA VAL A 560 7.84 -3.12 22.82
C VAL A 560 9.23 -2.58 22.52
N ILE A 561 9.41 -1.27 22.63
CA ILE A 561 10.64 -0.57 22.30
C ILE A 561 11.23 0.02 23.58
N ASP A 562 12.54 -0.13 23.78
CA ASP A 562 13.25 0.43 24.93
C ASP A 562 13.29 1.96 24.88
N GLY A 563 12.78 2.63 25.92
CA GLY A 563 12.71 4.10 26.03
C GLY A 563 11.38 4.72 25.58
N VAL A 564 11.26 6.03 25.81
CA VAL A 564 10.14 6.86 25.35
C VAL A 564 10.46 7.41 23.97
N HIS A 565 9.70 7.00 22.95
CA HIS A 565 9.90 7.42 21.57
C HIS A 565 8.64 8.08 21.03
N HIS A 566 8.76 9.32 20.55
CA HIS A 566 7.68 9.92 19.79
C HIS A 566 7.61 9.24 18.42
N LEU A 567 6.55 8.47 18.16
CA LEU A 567 6.32 7.93 16.83
C LEU A 567 6.07 9.08 15.86
N THR A 568 7.03 9.32 14.97
CA THR A 568 6.78 10.04 13.72
C THR A 568 6.36 9.04 12.65
N ALA A 569 5.75 9.52 11.56
CA ALA A 569 5.20 8.68 10.49
C ALA A 569 6.25 7.81 9.75
N GLU A 570 7.53 7.92 10.10
CA GLU A 570 8.67 7.28 9.44
C GLU A 570 9.58 6.51 10.41
N MET A 571 9.11 6.17 11.62
CA MET A 571 9.93 5.34 12.52
C MET A 571 9.99 3.90 11.99
N ASP A 572 11.08 3.60 11.28
CA ASP A 572 11.60 2.24 11.16
C ASP A 572 11.94 1.77 12.58
N ILE A 573 11.26 0.73 13.07
CA ILE A 573 11.51 0.23 14.43
C ILE A 573 12.95 -0.28 14.44
N ASP A 574 13.82 0.49 15.08
CA ASP A 574 15.22 0.13 15.27
C ASP A 574 15.28 -1.26 15.92
N LYS A 575 15.72 -2.25 15.15
CA LYS A 575 15.80 -3.65 15.60
C LYS A 575 16.71 -3.80 16.81
N GLU A 576 17.63 -2.87 17.04
CA GLU A 576 18.52 -2.88 18.21
C GLU A 576 17.82 -2.40 19.51
N LYS A 577 16.69 -1.68 19.40
CA LYS A 577 15.88 -1.20 20.55
C LYS A 577 14.60 -1.99 20.77
N LEU A 578 14.26 -2.88 19.85
CA LEU A 578 13.09 -3.77 19.96
C LEU A 578 13.33 -4.81 21.06
N LEU A 579 12.55 -4.72 22.14
CA LEU A 579 12.64 -5.62 23.29
C LEU A 579 11.89 -6.93 23.03
N CYS A 580 10.65 -6.86 22.54
CA CYS A 580 9.87 -8.03 22.13
C CYS A 580 8.68 -7.65 21.25
N THR A 581 8.08 -8.65 20.61
CA THR A 581 6.86 -8.49 19.81
C THR A 581 5.83 -9.55 20.15
N LYS A 582 4.53 -9.22 20.00
CA LYS A 582 3.44 -10.17 20.13
C LYS A 582 2.35 -9.88 19.10
N THR A 583 1.97 -10.87 18.31
CA THR A 583 0.74 -10.81 17.53
C THR A 583 -0.44 -11.31 18.37
N HIS A 584 -1.48 -10.49 18.48
CA HIS A 584 -2.76 -10.86 19.09
C HIS A 584 -3.84 -10.94 18.00
N GLN A 585 -4.45 -12.12 17.89
CA GLN A 585 -5.58 -12.35 16.98
C GLN A 585 -6.90 -12.06 17.68
N ARG A 586 -7.72 -11.17 17.10
CA ARG A 586 -9.07 -10.83 17.58
C ARG A 586 -10.12 -11.20 16.53
N TYR A 587 -11.06 -12.07 16.88
CA TYR A 587 -12.06 -12.62 15.94
C TYR A 587 -13.42 -11.93 16.08
N TYR A 588 -14.13 -11.75 14.96
CA TYR A 588 -15.57 -11.40 15.01
C TYR A 588 -16.47 -12.63 15.12
N MET A 589 -15.99 -13.79 14.66
CA MET A 589 -16.73 -15.03 14.61
C MET A 589 -16.04 -16.05 15.53
N ALA A 590 -16.71 -16.41 16.63
CA ALA A 590 -16.25 -17.45 17.54
C ALA A 590 -16.21 -18.82 16.84
N ASP A 591 -15.38 -19.71 17.38
CA ASP A 591 -15.33 -21.09 16.92
C ASP A 591 -16.71 -21.76 17.08
N GLY A 592 -17.06 -22.60 16.11
CA GLY A 592 -18.36 -23.28 16.04
C GLY A 592 -19.56 -22.43 15.58
N VAL A 593 -19.44 -21.11 15.44
CA VAL A 593 -20.48 -20.29 14.79
C VAL A 593 -20.57 -20.71 13.32
N LYS A 594 -21.80 -20.86 12.78
CA LYS A 594 -22.03 -21.23 11.38
C LYS A 594 -22.46 -20.01 10.58
N ARG A 595 -21.80 -19.74 9.46
CA ARG A 595 -22.21 -18.72 8.48
C ARG A 595 -22.94 -19.38 7.31
N ILE A 596 -24.18 -18.97 7.07
CA ILE A 596 -25.05 -19.48 6.00
C ILE A 596 -25.43 -18.30 5.11
N LEU A 597 -25.00 -18.32 3.85
CA LEU A 597 -25.44 -17.32 2.89
C LEU A 597 -26.90 -17.58 2.52
N VAL A 598 -27.75 -16.56 2.66
CA VAL A 598 -29.19 -16.67 2.39
C VAL A 598 -29.50 -15.99 1.06
N LYS A 599 -30.02 -16.80 0.14
CA LYS A 599 -30.62 -16.38 -1.14
C LYS A 599 -31.96 -17.10 -1.28
N ARG A 600 -32.99 -16.64 -0.56
CA ARG A 600 -34.30 -17.31 -0.54
C ARG A 600 -35.40 -16.33 -0.91
N GLY A 601 -36.07 -16.60 -2.03
CA GLY A 601 -37.04 -15.68 -2.62
C GLY A 601 -36.40 -14.31 -2.80
N ARG A 602 -36.97 -13.33 -2.11
CA ARG A 602 -36.54 -11.94 -2.10
C ARG A 602 -35.47 -11.62 -1.02
N LEU A 603 -35.23 -12.52 -0.07
CA LEU A 603 -34.24 -12.29 0.99
C LEU A 603 -32.81 -12.47 0.51
N ARG A 604 -31.95 -11.54 0.93
CA ARG A 604 -30.54 -11.47 0.59
C ARG A 604 -29.71 -11.07 1.80
N GLY A 605 -28.78 -11.93 2.20
CA GLY A 605 -27.95 -11.66 3.39
C GLY A 605 -27.14 -12.87 3.84
N ALA A 606 -26.59 -12.80 5.06
CA ALA A 606 -25.88 -13.90 5.71
C ALA A 606 -26.48 -14.16 7.10
N LEU A 607 -26.90 -15.40 7.33
CA LEU A 607 -27.36 -15.89 8.63
C LEU A 607 -26.19 -16.50 9.39
N PHE A 608 -25.96 -16.02 10.61
CA PHE A 608 -24.98 -16.54 11.54
C PHE A 608 -25.70 -17.27 12.68
N LEU A 609 -25.34 -18.53 12.91
CA LEU A 609 -25.92 -19.36 13.95
C LEU A 609 -24.87 -19.69 15.01
N PRO A 610 -25.19 -19.55 16.31
CA PRO A 610 -24.35 -20.07 17.38
C PRO A 610 -24.11 -21.58 17.26
N PRO A 611 -23.05 -22.13 17.89
CA PRO A 611 -22.88 -23.57 17.99
C PRO A 611 -24.02 -24.23 18.78
N GLY A 612 -24.42 -25.44 18.38
CA GLY A 612 -25.51 -26.22 19.00
C GLY A 612 -26.71 -26.45 18.05
N GLU A 613 -27.73 -27.14 18.56
CA GLU A 613 -28.95 -27.48 17.78
C GLU A 613 -30.00 -26.35 17.77
N GLY A 614 -29.90 -25.37 18.68
CA GLY A 614 -30.91 -24.33 18.86
C GLY A 614 -32.17 -24.82 19.58
N PRO A 615 -33.30 -24.08 19.54
CA PRO A 615 -33.48 -22.80 18.86
C PRO A 615 -32.71 -21.66 19.54
N PHE A 616 -32.26 -20.68 18.76
CA PHE A 616 -31.58 -19.49 19.26
C PHE A 616 -32.48 -18.25 19.09
N PRO A 617 -32.38 -17.25 19.97
CA PRO A 617 -33.09 -15.99 19.77
C PRO A 617 -32.60 -15.28 18.49
N GLY A 618 -33.54 -14.95 17.61
CA GLY A 618 -33.24 -14.37 16.29
C GLY A 618 -33.09 -12.84 16.30
N VAL A 619 -32.10 -12.32 15.59
CA VAL A 619 -31.84 -10.88 15.39
C VAL A 619 -31.68 -10.59 13.91
N ILE A 620 -32.33 -9.56 13.39
CA ILE A 620 -32.06 -9.01 12.05
C ILE A 620 -31.15 -7.79 12.24
N ASP A 621 -30.01 -7.80 11.56
CA ASP A 621 -28.97 -6.78 11.65
C ASP A 621 -28.92 -5.97 10.35
N LEU A 622 -29.02 -4.66 10.48
CA LEU A 622 -29.05 -3.70 9.37
C LEU A 622 -28.02 -2.60 9.62
N PHE A 623 -27.16 -2.35 8.64
CA PHE A 623 -26.29 -1.16 8.61
C PHE A 623 -26.96 0.01 7.89
N GLY A 624 -26.32 1.17 7.86
CA GLY A 624 -26.83 2.35 7.15
C GLY A 624 -26.54 2.35 5.64
N THR A 625 -26.54 3.53 5.04
CA THR A 625 -26.42 3.78 3.59
C THR A 625 -25.03 3.48 2.97
N ALA A 626 -24.19 2.65 3.60
CA ALA A 626 -22.91 2.23 3.03
C ALA A 626 -23.07 1.30 1.81
N GLY A 627 -24.20 0.59 1.71
CA GLY A 627 -24.51 -0.39 0.67
C GLY A 627 -23.76 -1.72 0.87
N GLY A 628 -24.17 -2.76 0.13
CA GLY A 628 -23.58 -4.10 0.24
C GLY A 628 -24.00 -4.88 1.49
N LEU A 629 -23.28 -5.98 1.76
CA LEU A 629 -23.54 -6.87 2.89
C LEU A 629 -22.43 -6.73 3.94
N ILE A 630 -22.76 -6.09 5.07
CA ILE A 630 -21.85 -5.90 6.20
C ILE A 630 -22.19 -6.96 7.26
N GLU A 631 -21.23 -7.82 7.58
CA GLU A 631 -21.52 -9.06 8.32
C GLU A 631 -20.91 -9.10 9.74
N TYR A 632 -19.94 -8.26 10.03
CA TYR A 632 -19.08 -8.44 11.21
C TYR A 632 -19.85 -8.31 12.53
N ARG A 633 -20.84 -7.40 12.62
CA ARG A 633 -21.68 -7.26 13.82
C ARG A 633 -22.59 -8.46 14.02
N SER A 634 -23.17 -9.00 12.95
CA SER A 634 -23.98 -10.22 13.00
C SER A 634 -23.17 -11.45 13.42
N ALA A 635 -21.97 -11.62 12.89
CA ALA A 635 -21.06 -12.69 13.31
C ALA A 635 -20.73 -12.59 14.82
N LEU A 636 -20.53 -11.37 15.31
CA LEU A 636 -20.26 -11.12 16.72
C LEU A 636 -21.49 -11.38 17.61
N LEU A 637 -22.68 -10.98 17.18
CA LEU A 637 -23.94 -11.33 17.87
C LEU A 637 -24.13 -12.85 17.97
N ALA A 638 -23.84 -13.59 16.90
CA ALA A 638 -23.91 -15.05 16.92
C ALA A 638 -22.87 -15.70 17.83
N SER A 639 -21.69 -15.09 17.94
CA SER A 639 -20.68 -15.46 18.93
C SER A 639 -21.14 -15.22 20.38
N ARG A 640 -22.22 -14.44 20.59
CA ARG A 640 -22.84 -14.15 21.89
C ARG A 640 -24.17 -14.89 22.12
N GLY A 641 -24.55 -15.83 21.23
CA GLY A 641 -25.70 -16.73 21.41
C GLY A 641 -26.94 -16.38 20.59
N PHE A 642 -26.88 -15.40 19.69
CA PHE A 642 -28.04 -14.98 18.88
C PHE A 642 -27.99 -15.54 17.45
N ALA A 643 -29.08 -16.07 16.92
CA ALA A 643 -29.17 -16.32 15.47
C ALA A 643 -29.29 -14.97 14.74
N SER A 644 -28.22 -14.48 14.14
CA SER A 644 -28.16 -13.11 13.59
C SER A 644 -28.14 -13.11 12.07
N PHE A 645 -29.09 -12.41 11.45
CA PHE A 645 -29.19 -12.27 10.00
C PHE A 645 -28.73 -10.88 9.56
N ALA A 646 -27.52 -10.81 8.99
CA ALA A 646 -27.02 -9.62 8.30
C ALA A 646 -27.83 -9.44 7.01
N GLN A 647 -28.71 -8.45 6.96
CA GLN A 647 -29.58 -8.22 5.83
C GLN A 647 -29.07 -7.06 4.96
N ALA A 648 -28.86 -7.32 3.68
CA ALA A 648 -28.70 -6.26 2.69
C ALA A 648 -30.09 -5.77 2.25
N TYR A 649 -30.26 -4.46 2.01
CA TYR A 649 -31.58 -3.87 1.76
C TYR A 649 -31.67 -2.78 0.67
N PHE A 650 -30.53 -2.34 0.11
CA PHE A 650 -30.44 -1.57 -1.12
C PHE A 650 -29.07 -1.85 -1.77
N ASP A 651 -28.95 -1.67 -3.09
CA ASP A 651 -27.79 -2.12 -3.89
C ASP A 651 -27.57 -3.65 -3.86
N TYR A 652 -28.62 -4.43 -3.57
CA TYR A 652 -28.60 -5.89 -3.60
C TYR A 652 -30.01 -6.52 -3.59
N ASP A 653 -30.56 -6.72 -4.80
CA ASP A 653 -31.79 -7.47 -5.13
C ASP A 653 -33.10 -7.10 -4.36
N ASP A 654 -34.20 -7.78 -4.67
CA ASP A 654 -35.60 -7.43 -4.39
C ASP A 654 -36.15 -8.06 -3.08
N LEU A 655 -36.84 -7.33 -2.16
CA LEU A 655 -37.14 -7.80 -0.77
C LEU A 655 -38.63 -7.84 -0.31
N GLU A 656 -38.95 -8.68 0.71
CA GLU A 656 -40.22 -8.77 1.50
C GLU A 656 -40.00 -9.21 2.98
N LYS A 657 -41.00 -9.03 3.88
CA LYS A 657 -40.87 -8.86 5.38
C LYS A 657 -41.03 -10.13 6.26
N ALA A 658 -40.44 -10.08 7.48
CA ALA A 658 -40.63 -11.01 8.62
C ALA A 658 -41.13 -10.26 9.89
N PRO A 659 -41.76 -10.95 10.88
CA PRO A 659 -42.23 -10.33 12.14
C PRO A 659 -41.07 -9.96 13.11
N VAL A 660 -41.18 -8.80 13.80
CA VAL A 660 -40.12 -8.20 14.64
C VAL A 660 -40.60 -8.03 16.09
N LYS A 661 -39.79 -8.46 17.08
CA LYS A 661 -40.13 -8.44 18.53
C LYS A 661 -39.31 -7.46 19.38
N ALA A 662 -38.07 -7.17 19.00
CA ALA A 662 -37.21 -6.21 19.69
C ALA A 662 -36.39 -5.44 18.64
N VAL A 663 -36.19 -4.15 18.86
CA VAL A 663 -35.51 -3.26 17.91
C VAL A 663 -34.46 -2.42 18.66
N VAL A 664 -33.23 -2.42 18.15
CA VAL A 664 -32.17 -1.50 18.57
C VAL A 664 -31.97 -0.50 17.44
N CYS A 665 -32.03 0.80 17.75
CA CYS A 665 -31.81 1.87 16.80
C CYS A 665 -30.62 2.74 17.25
N ILE A 666 -29.58 2.81 16.43
CA ILE A 666 -28.40 3.67 16.64
C ILE A 666 -28.48 4.81 15.64
N GLY A 667 -28.49 6.06 16.11
CA GLY A 667 -28.62 7.23 15.23
C GLY A 667 -29.94 7.24 14.46
N SER A 668 -31.06 7.39 15.17
CA SER A 668 -32.41 7.25 14.59
C SER A 668 -32.90 8.50 13.87
N CYS A 669 -33.57 8.33 12.71
CA CYS A 669 -34.31 9.40 12.03
C CYS A 669 -35.83 9.20 12.19
N HIS A 670 -36.57 10.27 12.47
CA HIS A 670 -38.03 10.22 12.72
C HIS A 670 -38.89 10.22 11.45
N TYR A 671 -38.29 10.27 10.26
CA TYR A 671 -38.97 10.21 8.96
C TYR A 671 -38.12 9.39 7.97
N PHE A 672 -38.72 8.98 6.85
CA PHE A 672 -37.99 8.27 5.79
C PHE A 672 -37.18 9.26 4.94
N SER A 673 -35.86 9.21 5.07
CA SER A 673 -34.92 9.97 4.23
C SER A 673 -34.22 9.05 3.23
N LEU A 674 -33.69 9.64 2.15
CA LEU A 674 -32.79 9.03 1.17
C LEU A 674 -33.26 7.68 0.58
N GLY A 675 -33.79 7.72 -0.64
CA GLY A 675 -34.17 6.52 -1.42
C GLY A 675 -35.69 6.28 -1.49
N VAL A 676 -36.10 5.26 -2.25
CA VAL A 676 -37.53 4.95 -2.45
C VAL A 676 -37.99 3.90 -1.45
N HIS A 677 -38.74 4.32 -0.44
CA HIS A 677 -39.29 3.43 0.59
C HIS A 677 -40.64 2.85 0.14
N ARG A 678 -40.88 1.55 0.36
CA ARG A 678 -42.16 0.90 0.00
C ARG A 678 -42.78 0.11 1.15
N LYS A 679 -44.11 0.18 1.29
CA LYS A 679 -44.90 -0.63 2.22
C LYS A 679 -46.07 -1.27 1.46
N GLY A 680 -46.07 -2.60 1.34
CA GLY A 680 -47.10 -3.33 0.59
C GLY A 680 -47.17 -2.92 -0.88
N GLY A 681 -46.00 -2.74 -1.52
CA GLY A 681 -45.89 -2.28 -2.91
C GLY A 681 -46.02 -0.76 -3.12
N LYS A 682 -46.66 -0.02 -2.19
CA LYS A 682 -46.87 1.43 -2.29
C LYS A 682 -45.65 2.22 -1.84
N VAL A 683 -45.26 3.24 -2.62
CA VAL A 683 -44.20 4.20 -2.26
C VAL A 683 -44.64 4.98 -1.02
N GLN A 684 -43.74 5.12 -0.05
CA GLN A 684 -43.95 5.95 1.13
C GLN A 684 -43.44 7.38 0.87
N PRO A 685 -44.08 8.41 1.44
CA PRO A 685 -43.55 9.77 1.39
C PRO A 685 -42.12 9.79 1.94
N THR A 686 -41.18 10.27 1.13
CA THR A 686 -39.76 10.34 1.47
C THR A 686 -39.35 11.81 1.43
N VAL A 687 -38.62 12.24 2.46
CA VAL A 687 -38.10 13.61 2.55
C VAL A 687 -36.66 13.60 2.04
N TRP A 688 -36.39 14.45 1.04
CA TRP A 688 -35.06 14.63 0.47
C TRP A 688 -34.29 15.70 1.24
N PRO A 689 -32.98 15.57 1.46
CA PRO A 689 -32.17 16.57 2.16
C PRO A 689 -32.22 17.97 1.52
N MET A 690 -32.20 19.02 2.35
CA MET A 690 -32.02 20.43 1.97
C MET A 690 -30.56 20.66 1.55
N VAL A 691 -30.29 20.60 0.24
CA VAL A 691 -28.93 20.69 -0.31
C VAL A 691 -28.24 22.02 0.04
N ASP A 692 -29.02 23.10 0.15
CA ASP A 692 -28.58 24.45 0.52
C ASP A 692 -28.13 24.59 1.98
N LYS A 693 -28.49 23.63 2.84
CA LYS A 693 -28.09 23.57 4.25
C LYS A 693 -26.96 22.58 4.53
N ILE A 694 -26.35 22.02 3.49
CA ILE A 694 -25.16 21.20 3.64
C ILE A 694 -23.98 22.12 3.97
N ASP A 695 -23.34 21.91 5.12
CA ASP A 695 -22.19 22.72 5.55
C ASP A 695 -20.87 22.03 5.17
N PHE A 696 -20.06 22.72 4.39
CA PHE A 696 -18.79 22.23 3.84
C PHE A 696 -17.62 22.81 4.64
N GLY A 697 -17.09 22.01 5.56
CA GLY A 697 -15.91 22.37 6.36
C GLY A 697 -14.60 21.83 5.78
N PRO A 698 -13.44 22.34 6.25
CA PRO A 698 -12.11 21.85 5.84
C PRO A 698 -11.87 20.38 6.21
N ASP A 699 -12.52 19.88 7.26
CA ASP A 699 -12.36 18.51 7.77
C ASP A 699 -13.41 17.52 7.22
N GLY A 700 -14.40 18.01 6.46
CA GLY A 700 -15.51 17.21 5.93
C GLY A 700 -16.84 17.95 5.96
N VAL A 701 -17.89 17.26 5.54
CA VAL A 701 -19.24 17.80 5.43
C VAL A 701 -20.07 17.48 6.68
N VAL A 702 -20.64 18.51 7.30
CA VAL A 702 -21.66 18.38 8.35
C VAL A 702 -23.03 18.25 7.67
N TYR A 703 -23.72 17.15 7.93
CA TYR A 703 -24.92 16.78 7.16
C TYR A 703 -26.22 16.96 7.93
N ARG A 704 -26.15 17.00 9.27
CA ARG A 704 -27.34 17.04 10.15
C ARG A 704 -28.30 18.18 9.86
N ASP A 705 -27.81 19.34 9.41
CA ASP A 705 -28.65 20.50 9.08
C ASP A 705 -29.44 20.32 7.79
N ALA A 706 -28.87 19.62 6.82
CA ALA A 706 -29.55 19.28 5.56
C ALA A 706 -30.72 18.31 5.76
N VAL A 707 -30.71 17.55 6.85
CA VAL A 707 -31.77 16.60 7.20
C VAL A 707 -32.60 17.07 8.40
N TRP A 708 -32.49 18.34 8.78
CA TRP A 708 -33.33 18.90 9.83
C TRP A 708 -34.50 19.70 9.26
N TYR A 709 -35.72 19.26 9.58
CA TYR A 709 -36.96 19.92 9.21
C TYR A 709 -37.71 20.28 10.50
N SER A 710 -38.11 21.55 10.63
CA SER A 710 -38.84 22.03 11.79
C SER A 710 -40.30 21.60 11.82
N ASP A 711 -40.88 21.34 10.65
CA ASP A 711 -42.26 20.87 10.51
C ASP A 711 -42.35 19.92 9.31
N LEU A 712 -42.98 18.76 9.51
CA LEU A 712 -43.14 17.72 8.51
C LEU A 712 -44.56 17.15 8.60
N PRO A 713 -45.24 16.92 7.45
CA PRO A 713 -46.56 16.30 7.44
C PRO A 713 -46.53 14.92 8.11
N ASP A 714 -47.57 14.59 8.88
CA ASP A 714 -47.63 13.37 9.68
C ASP A 714 -47.36 12.12 8.81
N GLU A 715 -47.86 12.06 7.58
CA GLU A 715 -47.68 10.95 6.63
C GLU A 715 -46.21 10.65 6.27
N THR A 716 -45.30 11.60 6.45
CA THR A 716 -43.85 11.41 6.21
C THR A 716 -43.12 10.77 7.40
N LEU A 717 -43.75 10.83 8.58
CA LEU A 717 -43.14 10.40 9.83
C LEU A 717 -43.17 8.88 10.00
N VAL A 718 -42.09 8.33 10.57
CA VAL A 718 -42.02 6.92 10.93
C VAL A 718 -43.03 6.62 12.05
N LYS A 719 -43.98 5.73 11.76
CA LYS A 719 -45.09 5.36 12.65
C LYS A 719 -44.67 4.34 13.71
N VAL A 720 -43.76 4.71 14.60
CA VAL A 720 -43.26 3.83 15.68
C VAL A 720 -44.36 3.34 16.63
N GLU A 721 -45.42 4.11 16.83
CA GLU A 721 -46.61 3.78 17.62
C GLU A 721 -47.37 2.56 17.09
N MET A 722 -47.25 2.29 15.78
CA MET A 722 -47.91 1.15 15.13
C MET A 722 -47.21 -0.17 15.42
N ALA A 723 -46.04 -0.15 16.07
CA ALA A 723 -45.35 -1.37 16.49
C ALA A 723 -46.19 -2.12 17.54
N LYS A 724 -46.59 -3.34 17.18
CA LYS A 724 -47.37 -4.23 18.04
C LYS A 724 -46.43 -5.11 18.86
N GLY A 725 -46.22 -4.74 20.13
CA GLY A 725 -45.46 -5.54 21.09
C GLY A 725 -43.94 -5.51 20.93
N ALA A 726 -43.38 -4.65 20.06
CA ALA A 726 -41.94 -4.51 19.93
C ALA A 726 -41.36 -3.59 21.00
N GLU A 727 -40.29 -4.00 21.67
CA GLU A 727 -39.55 -3.18 22.63
C GLU A 727 -38.43 -2.41 21.90
N PHE A 728 -38.25 -1.14 22.23
CA PHE A 728 -37.25 -0.28 21.60
C PHE A 728 -36.07 0.02 22.53
N LEU A 729 -34.84 -0.07 22.01
CA LEU A 729 -33.66 0.52 22.61
C LEU A 729 -33.09 1.55 21.63
N PHE A 730 -33.16 2.83 22.01
CA PHE A 730 -32.59 3.94 21.26
C PHE A 730 -31.22 4.30 21.81
N ILE A 731 -30.25 4.49 20.90
CA ILE A 731 -28.87 4.81 21.23
C ILE A 731 -28.46 6.02 20.39
N THR A 732 -28.02 7.09 21.06
CA THR A 732 -27.62 8.33 20.39
C THR A 732 -26.28 8.83 20.90
N GLY A 733 -25.40 9.19 19.95
CA GLY A 733 -24.29 10.09 20.23
C GLY A 733 -24.80 11.52 20.23
N GLU A 734 -24.32 12.34 21.16
CA GLU A 734 -24.75 13.75 21.26
C GLU A 734 -23.88 14.70 20.42
N ASP A 735 -22.72 14.25 19.99
CA ASP A 735 -21.88 14.93 18.99
C ASP A 735 -22.04 14.29 17.60
N ASP A 736 -23.25 13.85 17.27
CA ASP A 736 -23.58 13.33 15.95
C ASP A 736 -23.64 14.48 14.93
N GLN A 737 -22.82 14.37 13.89
CA GLN A 737 -22.69 15.36 12.82
C GLN A 737 -23.42 14.94 11.53
N CYS A 738 -23.98 13.72 11.52
CA CYS A 738 -24.78 13.15 10.45
C CYS A 738 -26.28 13.44 10.63
N ILE A 739 -26.78 13.33 11.86
CA ILE A 739 -28.16 13.67 12.24
C ILE A 739 -28.22 14.28 13.66
N TYR A 740 -29.25 15.06 13.96
CA TYR A 740 -29.47 15.53 15.33
C TYR A 740 -30.00 14.42 16.25
N SER A 741 -29.48 14.34 17.47
CA SER A 741 -30.00 13.43 18.51
C SER A 741 -31.50 13.68 18.80
N THR A 742 -31.97 14.92 18.58
CA THR A 742 -33.38 15.33 18.68
C THR A 742 -34.33 14.54 17.78
N HIS A 743 -33.86 13.94 16.68
CA HIS A 743 -34.72 13.02 15.90
C HIS A 743 -35.19 11.84 16.75
N THR A 744 -34.36 11.36 17.68
CA THR A 744 -34.71 10.28 18.61
C THR A 744 -35.77 10.74 19.62
N ASP A 745 -35.67 11.98 20.11
CA ASP A 745 -36.67 12.55 21.03
C ASP A 745 -38.05 12.62 20.37
N LEU A 746 -38.11 13.03 19.09
CA LEU A 746 -39.36 13.09 18.34
C LEU A 746 -40.02 11.71 18.18
N LEU A 747 -39.24 10.64 18.01
CA LEU A 747 -39.75 9.27 17.99
C LEU A 747 -40.29 8.85 19.36
N ILE A 748 -39.57 9.16 20.43
CA ILE A 748 -39.97 8.84 21.81
C ILE A 748 -41.22 9.62 22.20
N ASP A 749 -41.30 10.90 21.86
CA ASP A 749 -42.49 11.72 22.12
C ASP A 749 -43.70 11.22 21.34
N ARG A 750 -43.49 10.72 20.11
CA ARG A 750 -44.56 10.06 19.35
C ARG A 750 -45.06 8.79 20.06
N LEU A 751 -44.15 7.95 20.58
CA LEU A 751 -44.53 6.78 21.38
C LEU A 751 -45.33 7.19 22.63
N ARG A 752 -44.83 8.17 23.39
CA ARG A 752 -45.49 8.70 24.60
C ARG A 752 -46.89 9.23 24.31
N LYS A 753 -47.05 10.03 23.26
CA LYS A 753 -48.35 10.57 22.81
C LYS A 753 -49.38 9.49 22.51
N HIS A 754 -48.94 8.28 22.17
CA HIS A 754 -49.80 7.12 21.91
C HIS A 754 -49.83 6.12 23.07
N GLY A 755 -49.44 6.54 24.28
CA GLY A 755 -49.49 5.71 25.49
C GLY A 755 -48.50 4.56 25.52
N LYS A 756 -47.44 4.59 24.69
CA LYS A 756 -46.40 3.57 24.61
C LYS A 756 -45.26 3.90 25.57
N THR A 757 -44.88 2.95 26.42
CA THR A 757 -43.80 3.07 27.42
C THR A 757 -42.68 2.04 27.22
N ASN A 758 -42.81 1.19 26.20
CA ASN A 758 -41.93 0.09 25.82
C ASN A 758 -40.68 0.57 25.06
N TYR A 759 -39.92 1.49 25.66
CA TYR A 759 -38.66 1.99 25.11
C TYR A 759 -37.61 2.30 26.19
N GLN A 760 -36.34 2.24 25.81
CA GLN A 760 -35.17 2.69 26.57
C GLN A 760 -34.36 3.66 25.71
N LEU A 761 -33.71 4.66 26.32
CA LEU A 761 -32.85 5.62 25.63
C LEU A 761 -31.48 5.68 26.32
N LEU A 762 -30.42 5.53 25.54
CA LEU A 762 -29.03 5.73 25.94
C LEU A 762 -28.45 6.93 25.19
N ARG A 763 -27.87 7.87 25.94
CA ARG A 763 -27.24 9.09 25.44
C ARG A 763 -25.77 9.08 25.82
N TYR A 764 -24.91 9.32 24.83
CA TYR A 764 -23.48 9.38 25.04
C TYR A 764 -22.96 10.75 24.62
N ALA A 765 -22.66 11.58 25.63
CA ALA A 765 -21.98 12.85 25.45
C ALA A 765 -20.61 12.61 24.78
N GLY A 766 -20.26 13.43 23.80
CA GLY A 766 -18.97 13.30 23.08
C GLY A 766 -18.88 12.10 22.13
N ALA A 767 -19.92 11.27 21.98
CA ALA A 767 -19.98 10.24 20.95
C ALA A 767 -20.62 10.76 19.67
N GLY A 768 -20.16 10.25 18.53
CA GLY A 768 -20.64 10.59 17.19
C GLY A 768 -21.60 9.54 16.64
N HIS A 769 -21.85 9.60 15.33
CA HIS A 769 -22.81 8.75 14.64
C HIS A 769 -22.42 7.25 14.61
N LEU A 770 -21.14 6.95 14.36
CA LEU A 770 -20.66 5.59 14.05
C LEU A 770 -20.34 4.75 15.29
N ILE A 771 -21.33 4.50 16.15
CA ILE A 771 -21.16 3.64 17.33
C ILE A 771 -21.09 2.17 16.91
N GLU A 772 -19.87 1.71 16.62
CA GLU A 772 -19.51 0.34 16.22
C GLU A 772 -19.35 -0.62 17.42
N PRO A 773 -19.15 -1.94 17.20
CA PRO A 773 -18.74 -2.85 18.26
C PRO A 773 -17.47 -2.38 19.00
N PRO A 774 -17.28 -2.80 20.27
CA PRO A 774 -16.23 -2.29 21.15
C PRO A 774 -14.83 -2.36 20.55
N TYR A 775 -14.01 -1.37 20.92
CA TYR A 775 -12.60 -1.25 20.55
C TYR A 775 -12.35 -1.05 19.05
N THR A 776 -13.38 -0.70 18.29
CA THR A 776 -13.23 -0.24 16.92
C THR A 776 -12.61 1.16 16.95
N PRO A 777 -11.51 1.41 16.22
CA PRO A 777 -10.88 2.72 16.15
C PRO A 777 -11.87 3.83 15.80
N HIS A 778 -11.85 4.92 16.56
CA HIS A 778 -12.76 6.06 16.33
C HIS A 778 -12.56 6.63 14.92
N THR A 779 -13.66 6.87 14.23
CA THR A 779 -13.68 7.43 12.88
C THR A 779 -14.58 8.66 12.89
N GLY A 780 -13.98 9.83 13.17
CA GLY A 780 -14.69 11.12 13.17
C GLY A 780 -15.09 11.58 11.77
N THR A 781 -14.37 11.17 10.73
CA THR A 781 -14.64 11.49 9.32
C THR A 781 -14.54 10.24 8.46
N ALA A 782 -15.48 10.03 7.53
CA ALA A 782 -15.37 8.96 6.54
C ALA A 782 -16.02 9.32 5.21
N TYR A 783 -15.51 8.71 4.13
CA TYR A 783 -16.10 8.84 2.80
C TYR A 783 -17.46 8.12 2.74
N HIS A 784 -18.51 8.87 2.40
CA HIS A 784 -19.86 8.34 2.27
C HIS A 784 -20.15 8.00 0.80
N LYS A 785 -20.07 6.70 0.46
CA LYS A 785 -20.15 6.18 -0.92
C LYS A 785 -21.39 6.64 -1.71
N VAL A 786 -22.56 6.70 -1.07
CA VAL A 786 -23.82 7.05 -1.76
C VAL A 786 -23.92 8.54 -2.10
N ILE A 787 -23.33 9.40 -1.27
CA ILE A 787 -23.37 10.87 -1.46
C ILE A 787 -22.11 11.37 -2.18
N GLY A 788 -21.02 10.59 -2.15
CA GLY A 788 -19.79 10.88 -2.87
C GLY A 788 -18.88 11.91 -2.19
N ILE A 789 -19.04 12.15 -0.89
CA ILE A 789 -18.35 13.18 -0.11
C ILE A 789 -17.77 12.62 1.19
N ILE A 790 -16.75 13.28 1.75
CA ILE A 790 -16.27 12.99 3.11
C ILE A 790 -17.24 13.63 4.10
N MET A 791 -17.88 12.81 4.94
CA MET A 791 -18.79 13.26 5.98
C MET A 791 -18.10 13.30 7.33
N LEU A 792 -18.44 14.32 8.12
CA LEU A 792 -18.15 14.36 9.54
C LEU A 792 -19.22 13.54 10.25
N PHE A 793 -18.80 12.51 10.98
CA PHE A 793 -19.66 11.68 11.83
C PHE A 793 -19.58 12.10 13.30
N GLY A 794 -18.56 12.88 13.67
CA GLY A 794 -18.37 13.47 14.98
C GLY A 794 -17.90 12.50 16.06
N GLY A 795 -17.95 13.00 17.29
CA GLY A 795 -17.45 12.35 18.49
C GLY A 795 -15.96 12.58 18.72
N ASN A 796 -15.55 12.55 19.98
CA ASN A 796 -14.16 12.47 20.38
C ASN A 796 -13.78 11.03 20.70
N MET A 797 -12.51 10.71 20.49
CA MET A 797 -12.01 9.33 20.48
C MET A 797 -12.31 8.54 21.76
N ARG A 798 -12.09 9.14 22.94
CA ARG A 798 -12.24 8.45 24.23
C ARG A 798 -13.71 8.23 24.58
N ASP A 799 -14.53 9.27 24.49
CA ASP A 799 -15.96 9.17 24.83
C ASP A 799 -16.70 8.30 23.83
N HIS A 800 -16.31 8.34 22.55
CA HIS A 800 -16.83 7.46 21.52
C HIS A 800 -16.47 5.99 21.78
N ALA A 801 -15.22 5.70 22.17
CA ALA A 801 -14.81 4.34 22.54
C ALA A 801 -15.57 3.81 23.76
N PHE A 802 -15.81 4.67 24.76
CA PHE A 802 -16.66 4.34 25.91
C PHE A 802 -18.10 4.03 25.46
N ALA A 803 -18.67 4.86 24.59
CA ALA A 803 -20.01 4.65 24.06
C ALA A 803 -20.13 3.30 23.32
N GLN A 804 -19.14 2.91 22.52
CA GLN A 804 -19.10 1.59 21.87
C GLN A 804 -19.09 0.45 22.90
N GLU A 805 -18.26 0.53 23.93
CA GLU A 805 -18.16 -0.51 24.97
C GLU A 805 -19.47 -0.64 25.78
N ASP A 806 -20.00 0.47 26.27
CA ASP A 806 -21.20 0.48 27.11
C ASP A 806 -22.45 0.09 26.30
N SER A 807 -22.66 0.73 25.15
CA SER A 807 -23.84 0.46 24.31
C SER A 807 -23.91 -1.00 23.86
N TRP A 808 -22.76 -1.62 23.54
CA TRP A 808 -22.72 -3.04 23.18
C TRP A 808 -23.16 -3.94 24.31
N LYS A 809 -22.70 -3.69 25.55
CA LYS A 809 -23.17 -4.43 26.74
C LYS A 809 -24.67 -4.27 26.92
N GLN A 810 -25.20 -3.07 26.72
CA GLN A 810 -26.62 -2.78 26.85
C GLN A 810 -27.45 -3.44 25.74
N ILE A 811 -26.95 -3.49 24.50
CA ILE A 811 -27.56 -4.21 23.38
C ILE A 811 -27.69 -5.70 23.69
N LEU A 812 -26.59 -6.34 24.11
CA LEU A 812 -26.60 -7.76 24.47
C LEU A 812 -27.56 -8.02 25.62
N ALA A 813 -27.51 -7.21 26.69
CA ALA A 813 -28.40 -7.35 27.83
C ALA A 813 -29.87 -7.14 27.46
N PHE A 814 -30.15 -6.17 26.59
CA PHE A 814 -31.50 -5.90 26.08
C PHE A 814 -32.04 -7.08 25.28
N PHE A 815 -31.27 -7.61 24.32
CA PHE A 815 -31.69 -8.78 23.55
C PHE A 815 -31.88 -10.02 24.43
N ARG A 816 -30.99 -10.31 25.38
CA ARG A 816 -31.18 -11.41 26.33
C ARG A 816 -32.49 -11.26 27.11
N ARG A 817 -32.72 -10.10 27.73
CA ARG A 817 -33.94 -9.84 28.50
C ARG A 817 -35.21 -9.96 27.66
N LYS A 818 -35.21 -9.47 26.42
CA LYS A 818 -36.42 -9.38 25.59
C LYS A 818 -36.67 -10.59 24.68
N LEU A 819 -35.63 -11.38 24.38
CA LEU A 819 -35.73 -12.53 23.47
C LEU A 819 -35.56 -13.89 24.17
N GLU A 820 -34.78 -13.99 25.26
CA GLU A 820 -34.55 -15.27 25.96
C GLU A 820 -35.61 -15.58 27.02
N SER A 821 -36.17 -14.54 27.67
CA SER A 821 -37.11 -14.66 28.80
C SER A 821 -38.47 -15.33 28.48
N GLN A 822 -38.73 -15.70 27.23
CA GLN A 822 -39.98 -16.33 26.82
C GLN A 822 -39.83 -17.74 26.22
N ASN A 823 -38.60 -18.27 26.06
CA ASN A 823 -38.43 -19.68 25.68
C ASN A 823 -38.76 -20.65 26.82
N THR A 824 -38.88 -20.17 28.06
CA THR A 824 -39.32 -20.96 29.21
C THR A 824 -40.85 -21.02 29.37
N SER A 825 -41.62 -20.17 28.67
CA SER A 825 -43.07 -20.08 28.83
C SER A 825 -43.87 -20.99 27.90
N THR A 826 -43.22 -21.68 26.96
CA THR A 826 -43.92 -22.47 25.90
C THR A 826 -43.72 -23.99 26.01
N VAL A 827 -43.18 -24.50 27.12
CA VAL A 827 -42.95 -25.96 27.32
C VAL A 827 -43.98 -26.62 28.26
N TYR A 828 -44.93 -25.87 28.84
CA TYR A 828 -46.03 -26.46 29.62
C TYR A 828 -47.40 -25.94 29.16
N SER A 829 -47.87 -26.43 28.03
CA SER A 829 -49.31 -26.53 27.72
C SER A 829 -49.52 -27.35 26.45
N SER A 830 -49.56 -28.68 26.60
CA SER A 830 -50.49 -29.58 25.91
C SER A 830 -50.22 -31.04 26.32
N HIS A 831 -51.28 -31.69 26.84
CA HIS A 831 -51.41 -33.06 27.37
C HIS A 831 -51.03 -33.14 28.86
N ILE A 832 -51.96 -33.04 29.81
CA ILE A 832 -53.32 -33.61 29.91
C ILE A 832 -54.36 -32.54 30.23
#